data_AF-A0A0B8QV20-F1
#
_entry.id   AF-A0A0B8QV20-F1
#
_cell.length_a   1.000
_cell.length_b   1.000
_cell.length_c   1.000
_cell.angle_alpha   90.00
_cell.angle_beta   90.00
_cell.angle_gamma   90.00
#
_symmetry.space_group_name_H-M   'P 1'
#
loop_
_entity.id
_entity.type
_entity.pdbx_description
1 polymer ?
#
loop_
_entity_poly.entity_id
_entity_poly.type
_entity_poly.pdbx_seq_one_letter_code
_entity_poly.pdbx_strand_id
1 'polypeptide(L)'
;MDASLLVDGLNDKQREAVAAPLSNLLVLAGAGSGKTRVLVHRIAWLLAVEQASPFSIMSVTFTNKAAAEMRGRIEDLMQGSASGMWNGTFHGICHRILRAHHLDSNLPEDFQIIDSDDQIRLLRRLIKAQNLDEKQWPAKQAAWWINGKKDEGLRPSHIDSYHDPVTQTWLRIYSVYQEACDRAGLVDFAEILLRCHELLRDKHHIREHYQARFKHILVDEFQDTNNIQYAWLRMMTGSECRVMIVGDDDQSIYGWRGAKIENIQRFLNEFAGASTIRLEQNYRSTKNILTAANHLISNNLERMGKELWTDGKEGDHISVYSAYNELDEARFTVNKIKEWQEGGGALTDSAILYRNNAQSRVVEEALLQAGLPYRIYGGMRFFDRQEVKDALGYLRLMSNRNDDAAFERIVNTPTRGLGEKTLETIRFAARDRGATLWQTSIQLLEEKVFAGRAAGALGRFVELIDALEDDTDSMELHKQTDHVIKASGLFAMYQQEKGEKAQARIENLEELVTATRQFEKPEDADEMSDLVAFLTHAALESGEGQADEFDDAVQLMTLHSAKGLEFPLVFMVGVEEGMFPSQMSVEDAGRLEEERRLCYVGMTRAMQKLYMTYAEMRRLYGKTSTTSLRVLSRNYQQTACKRCV
;
A
#
# COMPACT_ATOMS: atom_id res chain seq x y z
N MET A 1 36.54 13.35 -15.20
CA MET A 1 35.94 14.03 -14.05
C MET A 1 36.93 13.92 -12.91
N ASP A 2 37.18 14.98 -12.14
CA ASP A 2 38.07 14.88 -10.97
C ASP A 2 37.40 14.00 -9.91
N ALA A 3 38.09 12.99 -9.40
CA ALA A 3 37.56 12.03 -8.43
C ALA A 3 37.18 12.71 -7.10
N SER A 4 37.78 13.87 -6.79
CA SER A 4 37.46 14.72 -5.64
C SER A 4 35.98 15.12 -5.62
N LEU A 5 35.44 15.54 -6.77
CA LEU A 5 34.05 16.02 -6.90
C LEU A 5 33.00 14.93 -6.60
N LEU A 6 33.35 13.66 -6.75
CA LEU A 6 32.45 12.54 -6.48
C LEU A 6 32.36 12.18 -5.01
N VAL A 7 33.34 12.58 -4.21
CA VAL A 7 33.34 12.34 -2.76
C VAL A 7 33.06 13.62 -1.97
N ASP A 8 33.15 14.78 -2.61
CA ASP A 8 32.87 16.06 -1.97
C ASP A 8 31.42 16.20 -1.49
N GLY A 9 31.29 16.67 -0.25
CA GLY A 9 30.01 16.76 0.46
C GLY A 9 29.49 15.43 1.05
N LEU A 10 30.27 14.34 1.00
CA LEU A 10 30.02 13.10 1.75
C LEU A 10 30.81 13.08 3.07
N ASN A 11 30.25 12.47 4.12
CA ASN A 11 30.99 12.21 5.36
C ASN A 11 31.96 11.03 5.23
N ASP A 12 32.79 10.80 6.23
CA ASP A 12 33.83 9.75 6.22
C ASP A 12 33.27 8.37 5.90
N LYS A 13 32.13 7.97 6.49
CA LYS A 13 31.52 6.64 6.28
C LYS A 13 30.87 6.51 4.91
N GLN A 14 30.28 7.58 4.39
CA GLN A 14 29.75 7.64 3.03
C GLN A 14 30.89 7.60 2.00
N ARG A 15 31.99 8.33 2.24
CA ARG A 15 33.20 8.26 1.40
C ARG A 15 33.81 6.86 1.43
N GLU A 16 33.89 6.24 2.60
CA GLU A 16 34.34 4.85 2.76
C GLU A 16 33.48 3.89 1.91
N ALA A 17 32.16 4.03 1.94
CA ALA A 17 31.26 3.19 1.14
C ALA A 17 31.38 3.46 -0.38
N VAL A 18 31.49 4.72 -0.80
CA VAL A 18 31.58 5.11 -2.22
C VAL A 18 32.93 4.72 -2.82
N ALA A 19 34.03 4.93 -2.09
CA ALA A 19 35.39 4.65 -2.53
C ALA A 19 35.90 3.26 -2.13
N ALA A 20 35.02 2.41 -1.56
CA ALA A 20 35.39 1.05 -1.19
C ALA A 20 35.98 0.27 -2.38
N PRO A 21 36.96 -0.62 -2.15
CA PRO A 21 37.45 -1.50 -3.20
C PRO A 21 36.33 -2.40 -3.74
N LEU A 22 36.57 -3.04 -4.89
CA LEU A 22 35.61 -3.95 -5.52
C LEU A 22 35.40 -5.23 -4.69
N SER A 23 34.51 -5.17 -3.70
CA SER A 23 34.09 -6.28 -2.84
C SER A 23 32.55 -6.37 -2.76
N ASN A 24 32.06 -7.46 -2.15
CA ASN A 24 30.66 -7.51 -1.73
C ASN A 24 30.51 -6.62 -0.49
N LEU A 25 29.53 -5.72 -0.52
CA LEU A 25 29.38 -4.68 0.49
C LEU A 25 27.92 -4.56 0.93
N LEU A 26 27.68 -4.67 2.22
CA LEU A 26 26.46 -4.24 2.87
C LEU A 26 26.66 -2.83 3.41
N VAL A 27 25.85 -1.89 2.94
CA VAL A 27 25.70 -0.58 3.56
C VAL A 27 24.46 -0.60 4.44
N LEU A 28 24.67 -0.85 5.73
CA LEU A 28 23.62 -0.86 6.73
C LEU A 28 23.40 0.57 7.22
N ALA A 29 22.27 1.16 6.85
CA ALA A 29 22.10 2.59 6.94
C ALA A 29 20.74 2.92 7.56
N GLY A 30 20.72 3.73 8.60
CA GLY A 30 19.45 4.11 9.23
C GLY A 30 18.67 5.15 8.42
N ALA A 31 17.49 5.56 8.90
CA ALA A 31 16.70 6.61 8.26
C ALA A 31 17.48 7.92 8.12
N GLY A 32 17.32 8.62 6.99
CA GLY A 32 17.93 9.94 6.78
C GLY A 32 19.46 9.98 6.69
N SER A 33 20.14 8.84 6.54
CA SER A 33 21.62 8.74 6.50
C SER A 33 22.24 8.89 5.11
N GLY A 34 21.43 9.13 4.08
CA GLY A 34 21.90 9.30 2.70
C GLY A 34 22.09 8.01 1.91
N LYS A 35 21.36 6.93 2.22
CA LYS A 35 21.36 5.63 1.49
C LYS A 35 21.44 5.77 -0.03
N THR A 36 20.41 6.39 -0.62
CA THR A 36 20.31 6.57 -2.07
C THR A 36 21.42 7.45 -2.62
N ARG A 37 21.89 8.43 -1.84
CA ARG A 37 23.03 9.28 -2.22
C ARG A 37 24.31 8.45 -2.34
N VAL A 38 24.60 7.59 -1.37
CA VAL A 38 25.76 6.70 -1.43
C VAL A 38 25.69 5.76 -2.63
N LEU A 39 24.52 5.21 -2.93
CA LEU A 39 24.34 4.32 -4.08
C LEU A 39 24.58 5.05 -5.42
N VAL A 40 24.01 6.24 -5.59
CA VAL A 40 24.23 7.10 -6.79
C VAL A 40 25.72 7.46 -6.95
N HIS A 41 26.35 7.94 -5.88
CA HIS A 41 27.77 8.30 -5.91
C HIS A 41 28.67 7.08 -6.14
N ARG A 42 28.30 5.89 -5.65
CA ARG A 42 29.03 4.65 -5.95
C ARG A 42 28.95 4.31 -7.44
N ILE A 43 27.79 4.43 -8.07
CA ILE A 43 27.68 4.19 -9.53
C ILE A 43 28.58 5.17 -10.29
N ALA A 44 28.54 6.45 -9.94
CA ALA A 44 29.43 7.45 -10.51
C ALA A 44 30.92 7.11 -10.29
N TRP A 45 31.29 6.63 -9.10
CA TRP A 45 32.66 6.19 -8.80
C TRP A 45 33.09 5.01 -9.65
N LEU A 46 32.22 3.99 -9.82
CA LEU A 46 32.50 2.84 -10.66
C LEU A 46 32.77 3.26 -12.12
N LEU A 47 31.98 4.21 -12.64
CA LEU A 47 32.14 4.71 -14.01
C LEU A 47 33.40 5.57 -14.18
N ALA A 48 33.65 6.49 -13.27
CA ALA A 48 34.69 7.51 -13.43
C ALA A 48 36.08 7.06 -12.94
N VAL A 49 36.14 6.30 -11.85
CA VAL A 49 37.39 5.91 -11.18
C VAL A 49 37.77 4.47 -11.49
N GLU A 50 36.85 3.52 -11.30
CA GLU A 50 37.09 2.11 -11.64
C GLU A 50 37.02 1.84 -13.15
N GLN A 51 36.63 2.86 -13.95
CA GLN A 51 36.48 2.79 -15.40
C GLN A 51 35.57 1.63 -15.85
N ALA A 52 34.58 1.28 -15.03
CA ALA A 52 33.61 0.26 -15.34
C ALA A 52 32.77 0.68 -16.55
N SER A 53 32.50 -0.27 -17.45
CA SER A 53 31.59 -0.03 -18.56
C SER A 53 30.17 0.20 -18.02
N PRO A 54 29.40 1.21 -18.49
CA PRO A 54 28.00 1.39 -18.12
C PRO A 54 27.16 0.13 -18.32
N PHE A 55 27.46 -0.66 -19.36
CA PHE A 55 26.77 -1.91 -19.67
C PHE A 55 26.98 -3.02 -18.63
N SER A 56 28.00 -2.87 -17.78
CA SER A 56 28.36 -3.81 -16.73
C SER A 56 27.74 -3.51 -15.36
N ILE A 57 27.02 -2.40 -15.25
CA ILE A 57 26.38 -1.95 -14.02
C ILE A 57 24.87 -2.23 -14.10
N MET A 58 24.34 -2.84 -13.04
CA MET A 58 22.91 -3.01 -12.81
C MET A 58 22.53 -2.41 -11.46
N SER A 59 21.56 -1.52 -11.46
CA SER A 59 20.92 -1.00 -10.25
C SER A 59 19.48 -1.49 -10.15
N VAL A 60 19.13 -2.00 -8.97
CA VAL A 60 17.82 -2.60 -8.68
C VAL A 60 17.18 -1.87 -7.50
N THR A 61 15.93 -1.46 -7.65
CA THR A 61 15.13 -0.85 -6.59
C THR A 61 13.77 -1.54 -6.44
N PHE A 62 13.04 -1.25 -5.35
CA PHE A 62 11.73 -1.84 -5.14
C PHE A 62 10.61 -1.20 -5.96
N THR A 63 10.70 0.11 -6.26
CA THR A 63 9.63 0.87 -6.94
C THR A 63 10.09 1.56 -8.22
N ASN A 64 9.18 1.71 -9.18
CA ASN A 64 9.47 2.43 -10.43
C ASN A 64 9.84 3.90 -10.18
N LYS A 65 9.24 4.54 -9.16
CA LYS A 65 9.58 5.92 -8.77
C LYS A 65 11.03 6.02 -8.29
N ALA A 66 11.45 5.13 -7.39
CA ALA A 66 12.83 5.09 -6.91
C ALA A 66 13.83 4.81 -8.04
N ALA A 67 13.51 3.90 -8.97
CA ALA A 67 14.33 3.67 -10.15
C ALA A 67 14.45 4.94 -11.03
N ALA A 68 13.35 5.63 -11.31
CA ALA A 68 13.36 6.85 -12.12
C ALA A 68 14.15 7.98 -11.45
N GLU A 69 13.94 8.20 -10.15
CA GLU A 69 14.66 9.19 -9.36
C GLU A 69 16.17 8.91 -9.31
N MET A 70 16.55 7.64 -9.08
CA MET A 70 17.95 7.23 -9.10
C MET A 70 18.58 7.47 -10.48
N ARG A 71 17.84 7.24 -11.57
CA ARG A 71 18.33 7.55 -12.93
C ARG A 71 18.64 9.03 -13.09
N GLY A 72 17.68 9.90 -12.74
CA GLY A 72 17.84 11.34 -12.85
C GLY A 72 19.04 11.84 -12.05
N ARG A 73 19.16 11.40 -10.79
CA ARG A 73 20.31 11.77 -9.93
C ARG A 73 21.67 11.34 -10.49
N ILE A 74 21.74 10.20 -11.18
CA ILE A 74 22.98 9.73 -11.84
C ILE A 74 23.29 10.59 -13.06
N GLU A 75 22.30 10.89 -13.89
CA GLU A 75 22.45 11.72 -15.09
C GLU A 75 22.89 13.14 -14.74
N ASP A 76 22.29 13.73 -13.70
CA ASP A 76 22.65 15.05 -13.17
C ASP A 76 24.09 15.08 -12.65
N LEU A 77 24.48 14.07 -11.84
CA LEU A 77 25.82 13.99 -11.27
C LEU A 77 26.90 13.77 -12.34
N MET A 78 26.57 13.01 -13.40
CA MET A 78 27.50 12.72 -14.49
C MET A 78 27.54 13.78 -15.58
N GLN A 79 26.59 14.72 -15.60
CA GLN A 79 26.41 15.70 -16.68
C GLN A 79 26.39 15.03 -18.06
N GLY A 80 25.77 13.86 -18.16
CA GLY A 80 25.84 12.99 -19.32
C GLY A 80 24.87 11.82 -19.23
N SER A 81 24.75 11.07 -20.34
CA SER A 81 23.80 9.96 -20.40
C SER A 81 24.36 8.71 -19.72
N ALA A 82 23.59 8.13 -18.79
CA ALA A 82 23.82 6.79 -18.24
C ALA A 82 23.42 5.66 -19.21
N SER A 83 23.47 5.91 -20.52
CA SER A 83 23.03 4.98 -21.56
C SER A 83 23.79 3.67 -21.49
N GLY A 84 23.07 2.55 -21.56
CA GLY A 84 23.62 1.20 -21.49
C GLY A 84 23.55 0.55 -20.10
N MET A 85 23.47 1.34 -19.02
CA MET A 85 23.25 0.83 -17.67
C MET A 85 21.83 0.28 -17.50
N TRP A 86 21.70 -0.81 -16.73
CA TRP A 86 20.39 -1.32 -16.37
C TRP A 86 19.99 -0.71 -15.03
N ASN A 87 18.88 0.03 -15.04
CA ASN A 87 18.29 0.57 -13.82
C ASN A 87 16.78 0.33 -13.87
N GLY A 88 16.25 -0.36 -12.87
CA GLY A 88 14.84 -0.71 -12.80
C GLY A 88 14.49 -1.49 -11.54
N THR A 89 13.27 -2.04 -11.53
CA THR A 89 12.81 -2.93 -10.46
C THR A 89 13.17 -4.38 -10.76
N PHE A 90 13.14 -5.25 -9.74
CA PHE A 90 13.30 -6.71 -9.93
C PHE A 90 12.39 -7.24 -11.04
N HIS A 91 11.10 -6.87 -11.00
CA HIS A 91 10.11 -7.26 -12.00
C HIS A 91 10.45 -6.71 -13.39
N GLY A 92 10.83 -5.43 -13.50
CA GLY A 92 11.18 -4.81 -14.78
C GLY A 92 12.39 -5.47 -15.44
N ILE A 93 13.42 -5.79 -14.64
CA ILE A 93 14.63 -6.45 -15.13
C ILE A 93 14.34 -7.90 -15.53
N CYS A 94 13.64 -8.66 -14.67
CA CYS A 94 13.26 -10.03 -14.99
C CYS A 94 12.37 -10.11 -16.23
N HIS A 95 11.40 -9.20 -16.37
CA HIS A 95 10.55 -9.10 -17.56
C HIS A 95 11.40 -8.83 -18.82
N ARG A 96 12.38 -7.93 -18.75
CA ARG A 96 13.28 -7.65 -19.88
C ARG A 96 14.09 -8.90 -20.30
N ILE A 97 14.59 -9.65 -19.33
CA ILE A 97 15.32 -10.92 -19.59
C ILE A 97 14.39 -11.94 -20.22
N LEU A 98 13.19 -12.14 -19.67
CA LEU A 98 12.20 -13.07 -20.20
C LEU A 98 11.78 -12.72 -21.63
N ARG A 99 11.61 -11.44 -21.97
CA ARG A 99 11.33 -11.00 -23.35
C ARG A 99 12.47 -11.32 -24.31
N ALA A 100 13.71 -11.07 -23.90
CA ALA A 100 14.89 -11.35 -24.72
C ALA A 100 15.12 -12.87 -24.93
N HIS A 101 14.63 -13.70 -24.02
CA HIS A 101 14.83 -15.15 -24.02
C HIS A 101 13.51 -15.92 -23.90
N HIS A 102 12.45 -15.44 -24.56
CA HIS A 102 11.11 -16.00 -24.39
C HIS A 102 11.07 -17.49 -24.77
N LEU A 103 11.75 -17.89 -25.86
CA LEU A 103 11.85 -19.29 -26.30
C LEU A 103 12.49 -20.18 -25.23
N ASP A 104 13.63 -19.77 -24.66
CA ASP A 104 14.31 -20.53 -23.61
C ASP A 104 13.55 -20.55 -22.29
N SER A 105 12.67 -19.57 -22.09
CA SER A 105 11.76 -19.47 -20.94
C SER A 105 10.47 -20.27 -21.13
N ASN A 106 10.31 -20.96 -22.28
CA ASN A 106 9.08 -21.59 -22.70
C ASN A 106 7.88 -20.63 -22.65
N LEU A 107 8.06 -19.42 -23.18
CA LEU A 107 7.05 -18.39 -23.29
C LEU A 107 6.86 -17.97 -24.76
N PRO A 108 5.63 -17.64 -25.19
CA PRO A 108 5.43 -16.98 -26.47
C PRO A 108 6.09 -15.59 -26.47
N GLU A 109 6.48 -15.10 -27.64
CA GLU A 109 7.15 -13.79 -27.79
C GLU A 109 6.33 -12.66 -27.16
N ASP A 110 5.02 -12.69 -27.41
CA ASP A 110 4.03 -11.72 -26.93
C ASP A 110 3.24 -12.21 -25.70
N PHE A 111 3.89 -12.95 -24.77
CA PHE A 111 3.23 -13.35 -23.52
C PHE A 111 2.59 -12.15 -22.81
N GLN A 112 1.41 -12.32 -22.23
CA GLN A 112 0.67 -11.22 -21.59
C GLN A 112 0.88 -11.25 -20.08
N ILE A 113 1.21 -10.09 -19.51
CA ILE A 113 1.24 -9.93 -18.06
C ILE A 113 -0.20 -9.74 -17.57
N ILE A 114 -0.60 -10.52 -16.57
CA ILE A 114 -1.91 -10.37 -15.93
C ILE A 114 -1.77 -9.68 -14.57
N ASP A 115 -2.73 -8.81 -14.27
CA ASP A 115 -2.81 -8.14 -12.97
C ASP A 115 -3.53 -9.02 -11.92
N SER A 116 -3.70 -8.48 -10.71
CA SER A 116 -4.37 -9.19 -9.61
C SER A 116 -5.84 -9.50 -9.91
N ASP A 117 -6.56 -8.61 -10.59
CA ASP A 117 -7.98 -8.81 -10.85
C ASP A 117 -8.20 -9.86 -11.94
N ASP A 118 -7.36 -9.85 -12.98
CA ASP A 118 -7.36 -10.86 -14.03
C ASP A 118 -6.94 -12.23 -13.51
N GLN A 119 -5.93 -12.28 -12.64
CA GLN A 119 -5.55 -13.51 -11.92
C GLN A 119 -6.73 -14.10 -11.14
N ILE A 120 -7.43 -13.27 -10.34
CA ILE A 120 -8.59 -13.71 -9.56
C ILE A 120 -9.74 -14.17 -10.48
N ARG A 121 -10.01 -13.46 -11.58
CA ARG A 121 -11.03 -13.84 -12.56
C ARG A 121 -10.72 -15.17 -13.24
N LEU A 122 -9.45 -15.45 -13.54
CA LEU A 122 -9.02 -16.73 -14.09
C LEU A 122 -9.20 -17.85 -13.06
N LEU A 123 -8.72 -17.66 -11.83
CA LEU A 123 -8.85 -18.64 -10.75
C LEU A 123 -10.31 -18.98 -10.44
N ARG A 124 -11.20 -17.97 -10.40
CA ARG A 124 -12.65 -18.19 -10.22
C ARG A 124 -13.23 -19.12 -11.29
N ARG A 125 -12.85 -18.91 -12.55
CA ARG A 125 -13.27 -19.78 -13.67
C ARG A 125 -12.74 -21.21 -13.51
N LEU A 126 -11.48 -21.36 -13.12
CA LEU A 126 -10.84 -22.67 -12.94
C LEU A 126 -11.40 -23.45 -11.76
N ILE A 127 -11.61 -22.81 -10.61
CA ILE A 127 -12.20 -23.41 -9.41
C ILE A 127 -13.58 -23.98 -9.73
N LYS A 128 -14.42 -23.19 -10.41
CA LYS A 128 -15.73 -23.64 -10.87
C LYS A 128 -15.64 -24.81 -11.86
N ALA A 129 -14.69 -24.78 -12.80
CA ALA A 129 -14.49 -25.85 -13.76
C ALA A 129 -14.02 -27.17 -13.12
N GLN A 130 -13.40 -27.11 -11.93
CA GLN A 130 -13.02 -28.28 -11.13
C GLN A 130 -14.16 -28.80 -10.24
N ASN A 131 -15.37 -28.26 -10.36
CA ASN A 131 -16.53 -28.56 -9.50
C ASN A 131 -16.26 -28.28 -8.01
N LEU A 132 -15.41 -27.29 -7.71
CA LEU A 132 -15.19 -26.81 -6.36
C LEU A 132 -16.14 -25.65 -6.05
N ASP A 133 -16.66 -25.61 -4.83
CA ASP A 133 -17.50 -24.49 -4.37
C ASP A 133 -16.62 -23.25 -4.11
N GLU A 134 -16.93 -22.15 -4.80
CA GLU A 134 -16.23 -20.87 -4.64
C GLU A 134 -16.37 -20.29 -3.22
N LYS A 135 -17.46 -20.62 -2.50
CA LYS A 135 -17.61 -20.21 -1.10
C LYS A 135 -16.62 -20.91 -0.18
N GLN A 136 -16.33 -22.18 -0.46
CA GLN A 136 -15.36 -22.97 0.30
C GLN A 136 -13.92 -22.70 -0.14
N TRP A 137 -13.71 -22.47 -1.44
CA TRP A 137 -12.41 -22.22 -2.07
C TRP A 137 -12.42 -20.87 -2.80
N PRO A 138 -12.33 -19.73 -2.10
CA PRO A 138 -12.40 -18.43 -2.75
C PRO A 138 -11.22 -18.18 -3.68
N ALA A 139 -11.48 -17.68 -4.89
CA ALA A 139 -10.44 -17.40 -5.88
C ALA A 139 -9.36 -16.42 -5.39
N LYS A 140 -9.74 -15.43 -4.57
CA LYS A 140 -8.81 -14.49 -3.94
C LYS A 140 -7.83 -15.20 -2.98
N GLN A 141 -8.31 -16.21 -2.25
CA GLN A 141 -7.48 -17.02 -1.37
C GLN A 141 -6.54 -17.92 -2.18
N ALA A 142 -7.03 -18.50 -3.29
CA ALA A 142 -6.18 -19.25 -4.21
C ALA A 142 -5.03 -18.37 -4.74
N ALA A 143 -5.34 -17.14 -5.17
CA ALA A 143 -4.33 -16.20 -5.69
C ALA A 143 -3.26 -15.88 -4.63
N TRP A 144 -3.69 -15.55 -3.40
CA TRP A 144 -2.77 -15.26 -2.30
C TRP A 144 -1.87 -16.46 -1.97
N TRP A 145 -2.45 -17.66 -1.88
CA TRP A 145 -1.70 -18.88 -1.61
C TRP A 145 -0.69 -19.18 -2.72
N ILE A 146 -1.11 -19.11 -3.99
CA ILE A 146 -0.24 -19.33 -5.16
C ILE A 146 0.91 -18.32 -5.18
N ASN A 147 0.62 -17.02 -5.03
CA ASN A 147 1.65 -15.98 -5.05
C ASN A 147 2.64 -16.17 -3.89
N GLY A 148 2.16 -16.48 -2.68
CA GLY A 148 3.03 -16.80 -1.55
C GLY A 148 3.92 -18.03 -1.80
N LYS A 149 3.45 -19.04 -2.54
CA LYS A 149 4.31 -20.18 -2.96
C LYS A 149 5.33 -19.77 -4.02
N LYS A 150 4.95 -18.92 -4.98
CA LYS A 150 5.86 -18.41 -6.01
C LYS A 150 6.95 -17.50 -5.42
N ASP A 151 6.63 -16.68 -4.42
CA ASP A 151 7.58 -15.83 -3.70
C ASP A 151 8.65 -16.64 -2.94
N GLU A 152 8.30 -17.86 -2.54
CA GLU A 152 9.21 -18.87 -1.96
C GLU A 152 9.92 -19.73 -3.02
N GLY A 153 9.67 -19.49 -4.31
CA GLY A 153 10.24 -20.26 -5.41
C GLY A 153 9.64 -21.65 -5.62
N LEU A 154 8.44 -21.91 -5.10
CA LEU A 154 7.81 -23.22 -5.12
C LEU A 154 6.85 -23.38 -6.30
N ARG A 155 7.14 -24.37 -7.15
CA ARG A 155 6.21 -24.91 -8.14
C ARG A 155 5.28 -25.95 -7.48
N PRO A 156 4.13 -26.29 -8.08
CA PRO A 156 3.24 -27.30 -7.53
C PRO A 156 3.95 -28.63 -7.23
N SER A 157 4.93 -29.01 -8.06
CA SER A 157 5.77 -30.21 -7.90
C SER A 157 6.71 -30.18 -6.68
N HIS A 158 7.00 -29.01 -6.12
CA HIS A 158 7.90 -28.87 -4.97
C HIS A 158 7.16 -28.95 -3.62
N ILE A 159 5.83 -28.99 -3.63
CA ILE A 159 5.02 -28.89 -2.42
C ILE A 159 4.53 -30.29 -2.03
N ASP A 160 5.00 -30.79 -0.88
CA ASP A 160 4.40 -31.97 -0.26
C ASP A 160 3.18 -31.55 0.55
N SER A 161 2.05 -32.20 0.30
CA SER A 161 0.81 -31.96 1.05
C SER A 161 0.80 -32.61 2.44
N TYR A 162 1.73 -33.52 2.73
CA TYR A 162 1.75 -34.31 3.97
C TYR A 162 0.38 -34.94 4.32
N HIS A 163 -0.38 -35.35 3.31
CA HIS A 163 -1.74 -35.88 3.42
C HIS A 163 -2.79 -34.92 4.01
N ASP A 164 -2.52 -33.61 4.07
CA ASP A 164 -3.52 -32.62 4.44
C ASP A 164 -4.51 -32.38 3.28
N PRO A 165 -5.81 -32.68 3.46
CA PRO A 165 -6.81 -32.53 2.38
C PRO A 165 -6.93 -31.10 1.85
N VAL A 166 -6.69 -30.10 2.71
CA VAL A 166 -6.79 -28.69 2.33
C VAL A 166 -5.64 -28.30 1.41
N THR A 167 -4.41 -28.63 1.80
CA THR A 167 -3.21 -28.39 1.00
C THR A 167 -3.26 -29.14 -0.33
N GLN A 168 -3.77 -30.38 -0.36
CA GLN A 168 -3.97 -31.13 -1.61
C GLN A 168 -4.90 -30.40 -2.58
N THR A 169 -5.98 -29.80 -2.07
CA THR A 169 -6.93 -29.06 -2.89
C THR A 169 -6.30 -27.77 -3.43
N TRP A 170 -5.57 -27.02 -2.61
CA TRP A 170 -4.83 -25.85 -3.06
C TRP A 170 -3.76 -26.19 -4.10
N LEU A 171 -3.04 -27.29 -3.92
CA LEU A 171 -2.05 -27.78 -4.87
C LEU A 171 -2.71 -28.11 -6.21
N ARG A 172 -3.86 -28.80 -6.21
CA ARG A 172 -4.62 -29.07 -7.44
C ARG A 172 -5.04 -27.78 -8.15
N ILE A 173 -5.54 -26.79 -7.41
CA ILE A 173 -5.91 -25.48 -7.97
C ILE A 173 -4.68 -24.79 -8.58
N TYR A 174 -3.53 -24.82 -7.90
CA TYR A 174 -2.29 -24.23 -8.40
C TYR A 174 -1.79 -24.93 -9.67
N SER A 175 -1.77 -26.26 -9.72
CA SER A 175 -1.37 -27.00 -10.92
C SER A 175 -2.22 -26.64 -12.13
N VAL A 176 -3.55 -26.65 -11.98
CA VAL A 176 -4.49 -26.31 -13.06
C VAL A 176 -4.35 -24.84 -13.48
N TYR A 177 -4.12 -23.94 -12.53
CA TYR A 177 -3.84 -22.53 -12.80
C TYR A 177 -2.58 -22.35 -13.62
N GLN A 178 -1.47 -23.00 -13.23
CA GLN A 178 -0.20 -22.90 -13.93
C GLN A 178 -0.33 -23.44 -15.37
N GLU A 179 -0.95 -24.60 -15.56
CA GLU A 179 -1.21 -25.17 -16.89
C GLU A 179 -2.07 -24.25 -17.77
N ALA A 180 -3.08 -23.62 -17.19
CA ALA A 180 -3.94 -22.68 -17.92
C ALA A 180 -3.18 -21.43 -18.35
N CYS A 181 -2.35 -20.87 -17.46
CA CYS A 181 -1.50 -19.73 -17.76
C CYS A 181 -0.46 -20.05 -18.84
N ASP A 182 0.24 -21.18 -18.71
CA ASP A 182 1.25 -21.61 -19.67
C ASP A 182 0.66 -21.83 -21.07
N ARG A 183 -0.49 -22.51 -21.16
CA ARG A 183 -1.20 -22.72 -22.43
C ARG A 183 -1.66 -21.42 -23.08
N ALA A 184 -2.07 -20.44 -22.28
CA ALA A 184 -2.58 -19.16 -22.77
C ALA A 184 -1.47 -18.10 -22.95
N GLY A 185 -0.22 -18.38 -22.57
CA GLY A 185 0.86 -17.40 -22.59
C GLY A 185 0.68 -16.27 -21.57
N LEU A 186 0.06 -16.56 -20.42
CA LEU A 186 -0.20 -15.59 -19.35
C LEU A 186 0.87 -15.68 -18.26
N VAL A 187 1.33 -14.53 -17.78
CA VAL A 187 2.37 -14.41 -16.76
C VAL A 187 1.89 -13.46 -15.66
N ASP A 188 1.66 -13.96 -14.46
CA ASP A 188 1.38 -13.09 -13.30
C ASP A 188 2.65 -12.44 -12.74
N PHE A 189 2.51 -11.44 -11.86
CA PHE A 189 3.66 -10.72 -11.32
C PHE A 189 4.70 -11.63 -10.63
N ALA A 190 4.25 -12.60 -9.83
CA ALA A 190 5.16 -13.52 -9.15
C ALA A 190 5.85 -14.49 -10.13
N GLU A 191 5.15 -14.87 -11.20
CA GLU A 191 5.69 -15.69 -12.29
C GLU A 191 6.89 -15.03 -12.97
N ILE A 192 6.89 -13.70 -13.13
CA ILE A 192 8.01 -12.98 -13.75
C ILE A 192 9.33 -13.30 -13.02
N LEU A 193 9.31 -13.28 -11.69
CA LEU A 193 10.49 -13.52 -10.86
C LEU A 193 10.87 -15.00 -10.87
N LEU A 194 9.90 -15.88 -10.61
CA LEU A 194 10.15 -17.31 -10.52
C LEU A 194 10.65 -17.88 -11.85
N ARG A 195 10.02 -17.52 -12.96
CA ARG A 195 10.40 -18.03 -14.28
C ARG A 195 11.75 -17.50 -14.75
N CYS A 196 12.08 -16.24 -14.42
CA CYS A 196 13.39 -15.69 -14.70
C CYS A 196 14.49 -16.40 -13.87
N HIS A 197 14.21 -16.70 -12.60
CA HIS A 197 15.12 -17.50 -11.78
C HIS A 197 15.31 -18.92 -12.35
N GLU A 198 14.24 -19.58 -12.78
CA GLU A 198 14.30 -20.91 -13.43
C GLU A 198 15.10 -20.87 -14.74
N LEU A 199 14.91 -19.84 -15.58
CA LEU A 199 15.70 -19.62 -16.79
C LEU A 199 17.19 -19.60 -16.47
N LEU A 200 17.62 -18.81 -15.47
CA LEU A 200 19.03 -18.71 -15.08
C LEU A 200 19.56 -20.00 -14.41
N ARG A 201 18.69 -20.75 -13.72
CA ARG A 201 19.03 -22.05 -13.14
C ARG A 201 19.30 -23.08 -14.23
N ASP A 202 18.39 -23.18 -15.20
CA ASP A 202 18.33 -24.29 -16.15
C ASP A 202 19.12 -24.01 -17.44
N LYS A 203 19.27 -22.74 -17.83
CA LYS A 203 20.02 -22.32 -19.04
C LYS A 203 21.35 -21.67 -18.66
N HIS A 204 22.35 -22.51 -18.40
CA HIS A 204 23.66 -22.05 -17.94
C HIS A 204 24.32 -21.00 -18.86
N HIS A 205 24.22 -21.16 -20.19
CA HIS A 205 24.79 -20.21 -21.15
C HIS A 205 24.15 -18.80 -21.05
N ILE A 206 22.83 -18.71 -20.75
CA ILE A 206 22.15 -17.43 -20.53
C ILE A 206 22.61 -16.81 -19.22
N ARG A 207 22.71 -17.61 -18.15
CA ARG A 207 23.25 -17.15 -16.87
C ARG A 207 24.68 -16.63 -17.01
N GLU A 208 25.55 -17.37 -17.69
CA GLU A 208 26.94 -16.98 -17.94
C GLU A 208 27.03 -15.70 -18.78
N HIS A 209 26.14 -15.52 -19.78
CA HIS A 209 26.05 -14.26 -20.53
C HIS A 209 25.78 -13.07 -19.60
N TYR A 210 24.80 -13.17 -18.70
CA TYR A 210 24.46 -12.08 -17.79
C TYR A 210 25.50 -11.88 -16.67
N GLN A 211 26.10 -12.95 -16.14
CA GLN A 211 27.22 -12.88 -15.18
C GLN A 211 28.50 -12.29 -15.82
N ALA A 212 28.74 -12.57 -17.09
CA ALA A 212 29.85 -11.97 -17.84
C ALA A 212 29.59 -10.48 -18.11
N ARG A 213 28.33 -10.12 -18.38
CA ARG A 213 27.91 -8.74 -18.59
C ARG A 213 27.99 -7.92 -17.30
N PHE A 214 27.25 -8.33 -16.27
CA PHE A 214 27.08 -7.55 -15.05
C PHE A 214 28.18 -7.86 -14.05
N LYS A 215 29.12 -6.92 -13.91
CA LYS A 215 30.23 -7.01 -12.94
C LYS A 215 29.93 -6.28 -11.65
N HIS A 216 28.95 -5.36 -11.68
CA HIS A 216 28.54 -4.58 -10.52
C HIS A 216 27.01 -4.58 -10.41
N ILE A 217 26.50 -5.09 -9.29
CA ILE A 217 25.07 -5.07 -8.98
C ILE A 217 24.86 -4.24 -7.71
N LEU A 218 24.00 -3.24 -7.79
CA LEU A 218 23.63 -2.40 -6.66
C LEU A 218 22.14 -2.60 -6.37
N VAL A 219 21.79 -2.82 -5.11
CA VAL A 219 20.40 -3.06 -4.70
C VAL A 219 20.02 -2.11 -3.57
N ASP A 220 18.99 -1.31 -3.78
CA ASP A 220 18.41 -0.43 -2.76
C ASP A 220 17.26 -1.12 -2.01
N GLU A 221 16.94 -0.64 -0.81
CA GLU A 221 15.86 -1.14 0.06
C GLU A 221 15.89 -2.67 0.25
N PHE A 222 17.08 -3.24 0.46
CA PHE A 222 17.28 -4.70 0.44
C PHE A 222 16.48 -5.46 1.51
N GLN A 223 16.11 -4.81 2.61
CA GLN A 223 15.28 -5.42 3.66
C GLN A 223 13.85 -5.77 3.18
N ASP A 224 13.39 -5.18 2.07
CA ASP A 224 12.07 -5.44 1.49
C ASP A 224 12.09 -6.61 0.49
N THR A 225 13.24 -7.30 0.36
CA THR A 225 13.38 -8.43 -0.58
C THR A 225 12.74 -9.71 -0.05
N ASN A 226 12.10 -10.46 -0.95
CA ASN A 226 11.58 -11.80 -0.66
C ASN A 226 12.59 -12.91 -1.06
N ASN A 227 12.24 -14.17 -0.81
CA ASN A 227 13.14 -15.30 -1.04
C ASN A 227 13.49 -15.52 -2.51
N ILE A 228 12.53 -15.38 -3.45
CA ILE A 228 12.81 -15.55 -4.88
C ILE A 228 13.67 -14.41 -5.44
N GLN A 229 13.50 -13.17 -4.98
CA GLN A 229 14.35 -12.04 -5.36
C GLN A 229 15.80 -12.24 -4.89
N TYR A 230 15.97 -12.68 -3.64
CA TYR A 230 17.29 -13.00 -3.09
C TYR A 230 17.96 -14.15 -3.86
N ALA A 231 17.20 -15.22 -4.16
CA ALA A 231 17.70 -16.35 -4.94
C ALA A 231 18.10 -15.93 -6.36
N TRP A 232 17.29 -15.10 -7.02
CA TRP A 232 17.60 -14.52 -8.32
C TRP A 232 18.89 -13.68 -8.30
N LEU A 233 19.05 -12.81 -7.29
CA LEU A 233 20.25 -12.01 -7.14
C LEU A 233 21.49 -12.89 -7.03
N ARG A 234 21.46 -13.91 -6.17
CA ARG A 234 22.56 -14.86 -6.00
C ARG A 234 22.93 -15.59 -7.31
N MET A 235 21.92 -15.94 -8.11
CA MET A 235 22.14 -16.57 -9.41
C MET A 235 22.77 -15.61 -10.43
N MET A 236 22.40 -14.33 -10.40
CA MET A 236 22.95 -13.30 -11.28
C MET A 236 24.38 -12.92 -10.97
N THR A 237 24.83 -13.07 -9.73
CA THR A 237 26.13 -12.55 -9.28
C THR A 237 27.28 -13.50 -9.58
N GLY A 238 27.08 -14.81 -9.43
CA GLY A 238 28.17 -15.78 -9.58
C GLY A 238 29.36 -15.45 -8.66
N SER A 239 30.58 -15.71 -9.12
CA SER A 239 31.83 -15.48 -8.35
C SER A 239 32.55 -14.16 -8.67
N GLU A 240 32.33 -13.61 -9.87
CA GLU A 240 33.07 -12.42 -10.35
C GLU A 240 32.34 -11.10 -10.09
N CYS A 241 31.00 -11.10 -10.07
CA CYS A 241 30.25 -9.88 -9.79
C CYS A 241 30.51 -9.41 -8.36
N ARG A 242 30.50 -8.10 -8.16
CA ARG A 242 30.53 -7.46 -6.85
C ARG A 242 29.21 -6.79 -6.58
N VAL A 243 28.64 -7.11 -5.42
CA VAL A 243 27.32 -6.65 -5.03
C VAL A 243 27.43 -5.62 -3.94
N MET A 244 26.77 -4.49 -4.11
CA MET A 244 26.51 -3.55 -3.04
C MET A 244 25.02 -3.55 -2.72
N ILE A 245 24.66 -3.98 -1.52
CA ILE A 245 23.30 -3.86 -1.03
C ILE A 245 23.21 -2.71 -0.03
N VAL A 246 22.13 -1.94 -0.11
CA VAL A 246 21.81 -0.87 0.82
C VAL A 246 20.48 -1.22 1.48
N GLY A 247 20.44 -1.15 2.80
CA GLY A 247 19.24 -1.54 3.53
C GLY A 247 19.20 -1.02 4.95
N ASP A 248 18.01 -1.13 5.52
CA ASP A 248 17.67 -0.68 6.86
C ASP A 248 16.72 -1.69 7.50
N ASP A 249 17.24 -2.61 8.32
CA ASP A 249 16.45 -3.60 9.06
C ASP A 249 15.31 -2.96 9.88
N ASP A 250 15.59 -1.81 10.50
CA ASP A 250 14.61 -1.03 11.28
C ASP A 250 13.48 -0.41 10.42
N GLN A 251 13.58 -0.43 9.07
CA GLN A 251 12.53 0.03 8.13
C GLN A 251 11.89 -1.11 7.30
N SER A 252 12.05 -2.37 7.71
CA SER A 252 11.32 -3.48 7.10
C SER A 252 9.87 -3.53 7.58
N ILE A 253 8.94 -3.09 6.72
CA ILE A 253 7.49 -2.94 7.03
C ILE A 253 6.59 -3.66 6.02
N TYR A 254 7.16 -4.56 5.22
CA TYR A 254 6.45 -5.32 4.17
C TYR A 254 6.51 -6.82 4.41
N GLY A 255 6.61 -7.29 5.66
CA GLY A 255 6.66 -8.71 6.00
C GLY A 255 5.42 -9.47 5.49
N TRP A 256 4.25 -8.82 5.51
CA TRP A 256 3.02 -9.34 4.91
C TRP A 256 3.05 -9.56 3.39
N ARG A 257 4.02 -8.95 2.67
CA ARG A 257 4.32 -9.21 1.24
C ARG A 257 5.43 -10.23 1.03
N GLY A 258 5.85 -10.93 2.08
CA GLY A 258 6.90 -11.95 2.02
C GLY A 258 8.32 -11.40 2.12
N ALA A 259 8.51 -10.12 2.48
CA ALA A 259 9.84 -9.58 2.74
C ALA A 259 10.48 -10.31 3.94
N LYS A 260 11.79 -10.61 3.82
CA LYS A 260 12.56 -11.36 4.81
C LYS A 260 13.78 -10.56 5.24
N ILE A 261 13.78 -10.06 6.49
CA ILE A 261 14.93 -9.33 7.05
C ILE A 261 16.16 -10.24 7.11
N GLU A 262 15.93 -11.54 7.27
CA GLU A 262 16.96 -12.57 7.29
C GLU A 262 17.82 -12.55 6.02
N ASN A 263 17.30 -12.04 4.90
CA ASN A 263 18.07 -11.89 3.67
C ASN A 263 19.31 -11.01 3.84
N ILE A 264 19.27 -9.99 4.72
CA ILE A 264 20.45 -9.16 5.00
C ILE A 264 21.54 -10.01 5.68
N GLN A 265 21.16 -10.81 6.67
CA GLN A 265 22.10 -11.69 7.36
C GLN A 265 22.61 -12.80 6.42
N ARG A 266 21.74 -13.35 5.58
CA ARG A 266 22.12 -14.33 4.55
C ARG A 266 23.11 -13.75 3.56
N PHE A 267 22.98 -12.48 3.16
CA PHE A 267 23.95 -11.83 2.30
C PHE A 267 25.36 -11.86 2.91
N LEU A 268 25.49 -11.50 4.19
CA LEU A 268 26.78 -11.51 4.90
C LEU A 268 27.38 -12.93 5.01
N ASN A 269 26.54 -13.94 5.17
CA ASN A 269 26.98 -15.32 5.33
C ASN A 269 27.29 -16.02 3.98
N GLU A 270 26.52 -15.73 2.92
CA GLU A 270 26.57 -16.45 1.66
C GLU A 270 27.43 -15.77 0.58
N PHE A 271 27.65 -14.44 0.65
CA PHE A 271 28.50 -13.72 -0.30
C PHE A 271 29.93 -13.63 0.22
N ALA A 272 30.86 -14.28 -0.48
CA ALA A 272 32.27 -14.33 -0.08
C ALA A 272 32.88 -12.92 0.04
N GLY A 273 33.56 -12.67 1.16
CA GLY A 273 34.21 -11.39 1.44
C GLY A 273 33.24 -10.23 1.67
N ALA A 274 31.97 -10.50 1.99
CA ALA A 274 31.01 -9.46 2.32
C ALA A 274 31.44 -8.68 3.59
N SER A 275 31.60 -7.36 3.44
CA SER A 275 31.87 -6.45 4.55
C SER A 275 30.66 -5.57 4.84
N THR A 276 30.55 -5.06 6.06
CA THR A 276 29.49 -4.12 6.45
C THR A 276 30.07 -2.74 6.73
N ILE A 277 29.48 -1.69 6.13
CA ILE A 277 29.71 -0.29 6.51
C ILE A 277 28.40 0.25 7.09
N ARG A 278 28.47 0.86 8.27
CA ARG A 278 27.32 1.46 8.94
C ARG A 278 27.24 2.95 8.66
N LEU A 279 26.07 3.42 8.21
CA LEU A 279 25.76 4.85 8.09
C LEU A 279 24.83 5.26 9.24
N GLU A 280 25.42 5.90 10.23
CA GLU A 280 24.76 6.24 11.50
C GLU A 280 24.44 7.73 11.64
N GLN A 281 25.11 8.59 10.87
CA GLN A 281 24.81 10.02 10.87
C GLN A 281 23.53 10.31 10.08
N ASN A 282 22.54 10.88 10.76
CA ASN A 282 21.28 11.35 10.20
C ASN A 282 21.36 12.85 9.86
N TYR A 283 20.93 13.20 8.66
CA TYR A 283 20.94 14.58 8.14
C TYR A 283 19.55 15.21 8.04
N ARG A 284 18.51 14.47 8.45
CA ARG A 284 17.12 14.83 8.22
C ARG A 284 16.46 15.43 9.46
N SER A 285 16.54 14.71 10.56
CA SER A 285 15.74 14.93 11.77
C SER A 285 16.57 15.61 12.85
N THR A 286 15.91 16.40 13.68
CA THR A 286 16.50 16.99 14.89
C THR A 286 16.90 15.92 15.92
N LYS A 287 17.80 16.27 16.84
CA LYS A 287 18.34 15.34 17.85
C LYS A 287 17.25 14.76 18.75
N ASN A 288 16.26 15.56 19.14
CA ASN A 288 15.16 15.13 19.99
C ASN A 288 14.30 14.05 19.32
N ILE A 289 13.94 14.24 18.05
CA ILE A 289 13.18 13.25 17.26
C ILE A 289 13.98 11.96 17.11
N LEU A 290 15.27 12.08 16.77
CA LEU A 290 16.13 10.94 16.54
C LEU A 290 16.36 10.10 17.81
N THR A 291 16.56 10.78 18.95
CA THR A 291 16.75 10.13 20.25
C THR A 291 15.51 9.32 20.63
N ALA A 292 14.31 9.88 20.46
CA ALA A 292 13.07 9.18 20.73
C ALA A 292 12.86 7.99 19.78
N ALA A 293 13.15 8.17 18.48
CA ALA A 293 13.04 7.09 17.49
C ALA A 293 14.01 5.93 17.79
N ASN A 294 15.26 6.23 18.16
CA ASN A 294 16.24 5.23 18.58
C ASN A 294 15.79 4.47 19.84
N HIS A 295 15.25 5.19 20.83
CA HIS A 295 14.76 4.55 22.04
C HIS A 295 13.58 3.63 21.75
N LEU A 296 12.62 4.06 20.91
CA LEU A 296 11.53 3.21 20.47
C LEU A 296 12.06 1.94 19.83
N ILE A 297 12.89 2.05 18.79
CA ILE A 297 13.32 0.89 18.01
C ILE A 297 14.20 -0.07 18.80
N SER A 298 14.96 0.41 19.80
CA SER A 298 15.77 -0.43 20.69
C SER A 298 15.01 -1.53 21.44
N ASN A 299 13.68 -1.45 21.48
CA ASN A 299 12.84 -2.48 22.08
C ASN A 299 12.61 -3.72 21.18
N ASN A 300 12.99 -3.68 19.89
CA ASN A 300 12.97 -4.86 19.02
C ASN A 300 14.19 -5.75 19.34
N LEU A 301 13.97 -7.06 19.43
CA LEU A 301 15.01 -8.03 19.80
C LEU A 301 15.92 -8.38 18.62
N GLU A 302 15.37 -8.46 17.41
CA GLU A 302 16.07 -8.91 16.20
C GLU A 302 16.70 -7.76 15.39
N ARG A 303 17.56 -6.94 16.03
CA ARG A 303 18.25 -5.81 15.40
C ARG A 303 19.71 -6.11 15.08
N MET A 304 20.23 -5.53 13.99
CA MET A 304 21.64 -5.68 13.60
C MET A 304 22.61 -4.66 14.24
N GLY A 305 22.15 -3.97 15.30
CA GLY A 305 22.97 -3.12 16.15
C GLY A 305 23.50 -1.87 15.43
N LYS A 306 22.60 -0.89 15.22
CA LYS A 306 22.95 0.47 14.79
C LYS A 306 22.25 1.50 15.66
N GLU A 307 22.91 2.62 15.88
CA GLU A 307 22.35 3.79 16.58
C GLU A 307 22.53 5.02 15.72
N LEU A 308 21.43 5.72 15.42
CA LEU A 308 21.50 6.93 14.65
C LEU A 308 21.92 8.12 15.51
N TRP A 309 22.76 9.01 14.99
CA TRP A 309 23.11 10.27 15.65
C TRP A 309 23.08 11.42 14.65
N THR A 310 23.04 12.67 15.12
CA THR A 310 23.06 13.85 14.24
C THR A 310 23.88 14.98 14.86
N ASP A 311 24.60 15.74 14.01
CA ASP A 311 25.22 17.03 14.35
C ASP A 311 24.24 18.21 14.20
N GLY A 312 22.99 17.91 13.83
CA GLY A 312 21.93 18.88 13.74
C GLY A 312 21.61 19.54 15.08
N LYS A 313 20.74 20.55 15.02
CA LYS A 313 20.22 21.21 16.22
C LYS A 313 19.44 20.21 17.09
N GLU A 314 19.37 20.50 18.38
CA GLU A 314 18.59 19.70 19.34
C GLU A 314 17.11 19.61 18.91
N GLY A 315 16.59 20.74 18.43
CA GLY A 315 15.22 20.88 17.92
C GLY A 315 14.17 20.93 19.02
N ASP A 316 12.92 21.12 18.64
CA ASP A 316 11.83 21.11 19.60
C ASP A 316 11.58 19.70 20.14
N HIS A 317 11.02 19.61 21.35
CA HIS A 317 10.52 18.35 21.88
C HIS A 317 9.37 17.81 21.03
N ILE A 318 9.22 16.48 21.01
CA ILE A 318 8.04 15.83 20.43
C ILE A 318 6.83 16.25 21.26
N SER A 319 5.84 16.86 20.62
CA SER A 319 4.63 17.29 21.31
C SER A 319 3.62 16.16 21.32
N VAL A 320 3.17 15.78 22.51
CA VAL A 320 2.11 14.78 22.70
C VAL A 320 0.83 15.49 23.09
N TYR A 321 -0.26 15.21 22.37
CA TYR A 321 -1.58 15.77 22.67
C TYR A 321 -2.60 14.65 22.95
N SER A 322 -3.27 14.76 24.09
CA SER A 322 -4.38 13.90 24.49
C SER A 322 -5.68 14.61 24.11
N ALA A 323 -6.29 14.17 23.02
CA ALA A 323 -7.57 14.68 22.58
C ALA A 323 -8.71 14.00 23.34
N TYR A 324 -9.81 14.72 23.56
CA TYR A 324 -11.01 14.12 24.15
C TYR A 324 -11.63 13.07 23.22
N ASN A 325 -11.68 13.35 21.91
CA ASN A 325 -12.20 12.45 20.89
C ASN A 325 -11.51 12.66 19.52
N GLU A 326 -11.92 11.88 18.50
CA GLU A 326 -11.35 11.99 17.15
C GLU A 326 -11.55 13.36 16.48
N LEU A 327 -12.65 14.07 16.79
CA LEU A 327 -12.94 15.40 16.25
C LEU A 327 -12.01 16.45 16.85
N ASP A 328 -11.78 16.38 18.17
CA ASP A 328 -10.83 17.24 18.88
C ASP A 328 -9.40 17.01 18.39
N GLU A 329 -9.02 15.75 18.16
CA GLU A 329 -7.70 15.41 17.59
C GLU A 329 -7.50 16.04 16.21
N ALA A 330 -8.49 15.92 15.32
CA ALA A 330 -8.43 16.50 13.98
C ALA A 330 -8.38 18.02 14.02
N ARG A 331 -9.22 18.67 14.85
CA ARG A 331 -9.21 20.13 15.04
C ARG A 331 -7.89 20.63 15.60
N PHE A 332 -7.31 19.94 16.59
CA PHE A 332 -5.99 20.27 17.13
C PHE A 332 -4.92 20.22 16.02
N THR A 333 -4.93 19.14 15.23
CA THR A 333 -3.98 18.93 14.13
C THR A 333 -4.09 20.05 13.09
N VAL A 334 -5.30 20.36 12.64
CA VAL A 334 -5.59 21.42 11.67
C VAL A 334 -5.20 22.80 12.22
N ASN A 335 -5.49 23.10 13.48
CA ASN A 335 -5.10 24.36 14.10
C ASN A 335 -3.57 24.52 14.15
N LYS A 336 -2.81 23.46 14.42
CA LYS A 336 -1.34 23.51 14.39
C LYS A 336 -0.76 23.68 12.99
N ILE A 337 -1.39 23.11 11.97
CA ILE A 337 -1.03 23.36 10.57
C ILE A 337 -1.33 24.81 10.19
N LYS A 338 -2.46 25.36 10.65
CA LYS A 338 -2.80 26.76 10.43
C LYS A 338 -1.81 27.70 11.10
N GLU A 339 -1.43 27.44 12.35
CA GLU A 339 -0.37 28.19 13.06
C GLU A 339 0.97 28.12 12.29
N TRP A 340 1.31 26.96 11.71
CA TRP A 340 2.50 26.79 10.87
C TRP A 340 2.43 27.65 9.60
N GLN A 341 1.29 27.66 8.92
CA GLN A 341 1.05 28.47 7.73
C GLN A 341 1.10 29.96 8.04
N GLU A 342 0.47 30.40 9.14
CA GLU A 342 0.52 31.79 9.63
C GLU A 342 1.94 32.22 10.01
N GLY A 343 2.76 31.26 10.47
CA GLY A 343 4.19 31.43 10.72
C GLY A 343 5.07 31.46 9.45
N GLY A 344 4.47 31.34 8.26
CA GLY A 344 5.15 31.39 6.97
C GLY A 344 5.61 30.03 6.41
N GLY A 345 5.23 28.92 7.03
CA GLY A 345 5.50 27.58 6.51
C GLY A 345 4.56 27.19 5.37
N ALA A 346 5.05 26.44 4.39
CA ALA A 346 4.20 25.92 3.31
C ALA A 346 3.32 24.76 3.81
N LEU A 347 2.15 24.54 3.20
CA LEU A 347 1.31 23.38 3.50
C LEU A 347 1.95 22.08 3.00
N THR A 348 2.69 22.12 1.90
CA THR A 348 3.47 20.97 1.38
C THR A 348 4.53 20.47 2.36
N ASP A 349 4.95 21.33 3.30
CA ASP A 349 5.92 20.98 4.34
C ASP A 349 5.27 20.25 5.53
N SER A 350 3.94 20.09 5.51
CA SER A 350 3.16 19.44 6.56
C SER A 350 2.57 18.12 6.09
N ALA A 351 2.70 17.08 6.93
CA ALA A 351 2.12 15.78 6.68
C ALA A 351 1.35 15.22 7.88
N ILE A 352 0.21 14.61 7.60
CA ILE A 352 -0.61 13.88 8.58
C ILE A 352 -0.54 12.40 8.25
N LEU A 353 0.04 11.64 9.17
CA LEU A 353 0.31 10.22 9.07
C LEU A 353 -0.64 9.43 9.96
N TYR A 354 -1.30 8.44 9.37
CA TYR A 354 -2.24 7.56 10.06
C TYR A 354 -1.95 6.08 9.76
N ARG A 355 -2.49 5.17 10.58
CA ARG A 355 -2.24 3.72 10.44
C ARG A 355 -3.15 3.08 9.40
N ASN A 356 -4.43 3.48 9.35
CA ASN A 356 -5.40 2.99 8.38
C ASN A 356 -6.04 4.16 7.61
N ASN A 357 -6.58 3.87 6.42
CA ASN A 357 -7.24 4.91 5.61
C ASN A 357 -8.58 5.38 6.19
N ALA A 358 -9.22 4.61 7.08
CA ALA A 358 -10.48 5.01 7.71
C ALA A 358 -10.31 6.28 8.56
N GLN A 359 -9.14 6.46 9.20
CA GLN A 359 -8.79 7.65 9.97
C GLN A 359 -8.79 8.96 9.15
N SER A 360 -8.62 8.90 7.82
CA SER A 360 -8.47 10.11 7.02
C SER A 360 -9.74 10.95 6.99
N ARG A 361 -10.94 10.35 7.08
CA ARG A 361 -12.22 11.05 6.94
C ARG A 361 -12.35 12.24 7.87
N VAL A 362 -12.13 12.03 9.17
CA VAL A 362 -12.30 13.08 10.19
C VAL A 362 -11.29 14.21 10.01
N VAL A 363 -10.10 13.87 9.52
CA VAL A 363 -9.04 14.84 9.21
C VAL A 363 -9.37 15.62 7.94
N GLU A 364 -9.85 14.95 6.88
CA GLU A 364 -10.33 15.56 5.64
C GLU A 364 -11.43 16.59 5.94
N GLU A 365 -12.43 16.21 6.74
CA GLU A 365 -13.53 17.08 7.16
C GLU A 365 -13.04 18.32 7.91
N ALA A 366 -12.12 18.15 8.87
CA ALA A 366 -11.57 19.27 9.63
C ALA A 366 -10.73 20.23 8.75
N LEU A 367 -10.01 19.70 7.74
CA LEU A 367 -9.26 20.51 6.78
C LEU A 367 -10.18 21.32 5.86
N LEU A 368 -11.24 20.69 5.35
CA LEU A 368 -12.28 21.34 4.55
C LEU A 368 -12.95 22.47 5.33
N GLN A 369 -13.38 22.22 6.57
CA GLN A 369 -13.98 23.24 7.44
C GLN A 369 -13.05 24.42 7.72
N ALA A 370 -11.73 24.17 7.80
CA ALA A 370 -10.73 25.22 7.98
C ALA A 370 -10.32 25.93 6.67
N GLY A 371 -10.81 25.47 5.51
CA GLY A 371 -10.45 25.99 4.20
C GLY A 371 -8.98 25.71 3.83
N LEU A 372 -8.38 24.64 4.37
CA LEU A 372 -7.00 24.26 4.08
C LEU A 372 -6.95 23.21 2.94
N PRO A 373 -6.29 23.50 1.82
CA PRO A 373 -6.06 22.52 0.76
C PRO A 373 -5.29 21.30 1.26
N TYR A 374 -5.70 20.11 0.82
CA TYR A 374 -5.06 18.86 1.20
C TYR A 374 -4.92 17.89 0.02
N ARG A 375 -4.04 16.90 0.17
CA ARG A 375 -3.82 15.85 -0.83
C ARG A 375 -3.60 14.50 -0.17
N ILE A 376 -4.36 13.50 -0.60
CA ILE A 376 -4.19 12.12 -0.14
C ILE A 376 -3.17 11.40 -1.04
N TYR A 377 -2.09 10.89 -0.45
CA TYR A 377 -1.05 10.15 -1.16
C TYR A 377 -1.33 8.64 -1.16
N GLY A 378 -1.45 8.05 -2.36
CA GLY A 378 -1.64 6.60 -2.52
C GLY A 378 -3.03 6.08 -2.12
N GLY A 379 -4.03 6.96 -2.05
CA GLY A 379 -5.42 6.64 -1.71
C GLY A 379 -6.43 7.51 -2.45
N MET A 380 -7.71 7.23 -2.24
CA MET A 380 -8.83 8.06 -2.72
C MET A 380 -9.49 8.77 -1.53
N ARG A 381 -10.15 9.90 -1.78
CA ARG A 381 -11.02 10.59 -0.81
C ARG A 381 -12.02 9.61 -0.22
N PHE A 382 -12.48 9.86 1.00
CA PHE A 382 -13.40 8.95 1.68
C PHE A 382 -14.62 8.58 0.82
N PHE A 383 -15.31 9.57 0.26
CA PHE A 383 -16.51 9.38 -0.58
C PHE A 383 -16.22 8.85 -1.99
N ASP A 384 -14.96 8.78 -2.40
CA ASP A 384 -14.55 8.19 -3.68
C ASP A 384 -14.28 6.70 -3.60
N ARG A 385 -14.17 6.15 -2.38
CA ARG A 385 -13.92 4.73 -2.15
C ARG A 385 -15.07 3.89 -2.68
N GLN A 386 -14.73 2.76 -3.28
CA GLN A 386 -15.71 1.94 -4.00
C GLN A 386 -16.86 1.50 -3.08
N GLU A 387 -16.56 0.97 -1.90
CA GLU A 387 -17.54 0.53 -0.92
C GLU A 387 -18.43 1.67 -0.41
N VAL A 388 -17.88 2.87 -0.25
CA VAL A 388 -18.63 4.06 0.14
C VAL A 388 -19.56 4.49 -1.00
N LYS A 389 -19.05 4.57 -2.24
CA LYS A 389 -19.88 4.86 -3.42
C LYS A 389 -20.95 3.80 -3.68
N ASP A 390 -20.67 2.52 -3.40
CA ASP A 390 -21.64 1.44 -3.53
C ASP A 390 -22.78 1.62 -2.51
N ALA A 391 -22.46 1.91 -1.25
CA ALA A 391 -23.46 2.21 -0.22
C ALA A 391 -24.27 3.49 -0.53
N LEU A 392 -23.59 4.57 -0.94
CA LEU A 392 -24.24 5.81 -1.41
C LEU A 392 -25.12 5.57 -2.64
N GLY A 393 -24.77 4.60 -3.50
CA GLY A 393 -25.60 4.20 -4.64
C GLY A 393 -26.97 3.66 -4.22
N TYR A 394 -27.04 2.86 -3.15
CA TYR A 394 -28.33 2.43 -2.59
C TYR A 394 -29.10 3.62 -2.01
N LEU A 395 -28.46 4.42 -1.17
CA LEU A 395 -29.09 5.59 -0.56
C LEU A 395 -29.63 6.59 -1.61
N ARG A 396 -28.88 6.82 -2.69
CA ARG A 396 -29.30 7.64 -3.83
C ARG A 396 -30.49 7.06 -4.57
N LEU A 397 -30.45 5.76 -4.89
CA LEU A 397 -31.55 5.12 -5.62
C LEU A 397 -32.83 5.06 -4.76
N MET A 398 -32.70 4.83 -3.45
CA MET A 398 -33.79 4.93 -2.49
C MET A 398 -34.40 6.34 -2.45
N SER A 399 -33.56 7.37 -2.44
CA SER A 399 -34.06 8.76 -2.45
C SER A 399 -34.60 9.21 -3.81
N ASN A 400 -34.07 8.68 -4.92
CA ASN A 400 -34.43 9.06 -6.27
C ASN A 400 -34.30 7.88 -7.24
N ARG A 401 -35.44 7.28 -7.60
CA ARG A 401 -35.51 6.16 -8.55
C ARG A 401 -35.08 6.50 -9.97
N ASN A 402 -34.99 7.78 -10.32
CA ASN A 402 -34.56 8.23 -11.64
C ASN A 402 -33.03 8.38 -11.77
N ASP A 403 -32.27 8.02 -10.73
CA ASP A 403 -30.82 8.07 -10.73
C ASP A 403 -30.19 6.87 -11.46
N ASP A 404 -30.08 6.98 -12.78
CA ASP A 404 -29.52 5.93 -13.64
C ASP A 404 -28.07 5.58 -13.26
N ALA A 405 -27.27 6.56 -12.82
CA ALA A 405 -25.89 6.33 -12.42
C ALA A 405 -25.82 5.47 -11.14
N ALA A 406 -26.67 5.75 -10.15
CA ALA A 406 -26.80 4.92 -8.97
C ALA A 406 -27.32 3.52 -9.33
N PHE A 407 -28.36 3.43 -10.16
CA PHE A 407 -28.93 2.18 -10.65
C PHE A 407 -27.86 1.28 -11.27
N GLU A 408 -27.11 1.76 -12.26
CA GLU A 408 -26.09 0.97 -12.95
C GLU A 408 -24.99 0.48 -12.01
N ARG A 409 -24.64 1.27 -11.00
CA ARG A 409 -23.61 0.93 -10.03
C ARG A 409 -24.01 -0.25 -9.16
N ILE A 410 -25.25 -0.24 -8.66
CA ILE A 410 -25.67 -1.16 -7.59
C ILE A 410 -26.58 -2.31 -8.03
N VAL A 411 -27.16 -2.24 -9.24
CA VAL A 411 -28.09 -3.25 -9.77
C VAL A 411 -27.55 -4.68 -9.67
N ASN A 412 -26.23 -4.86 -9.87
CA ASN A 412 -25.57 -6.15 -9.74
C ASN A 412 -24.40 -6.14 -8.73
N THR A 413 -24.44 -5.24 -7.74
CA THR A 413 -23.46 -5.13 -6.66
C THR A 413 -24.17 -5.12 -5.30
N PRO A 414 -24.17 -6.22 -4.51
CA PRO A 414 -23.56 -7.52 -4.76
C PRO A 414 -24.12 -8.27 -5.98
N THR A 415 -23.38 -9.28 -6.45
CA THR A 415 -23.77 -10.04 -7.65
C THR A 415 -25.08 -10.80 -7.44
N ARG A 416 -26.08 -10.51 -8.28
CA ARG A 416 -27.46 -11.05 -8.21
C ARG A 416 -27.88 -11.84 -9.44
N GLY A 417 -26.97 -12.03 -10.39
CA GLY A 417 -27.21 -12.78 -11.61
C GLY A 417 -27.79 -11.93 -12.76
N LEU A 418 -27.67 -10.60 -12.68
CA LEU A 418 -27.97 -9.68 -13.76
C LEU A 418 -26.70 -9.50 -14.61
N GLY A 419 -26.60 -10.25 -15.71
CA GLY A 419 -25.45 -10.20 -16.60
C GLY A 419 -25.52 -9.05 -17.61
N GLU A 420 -24.42 -8.82 -18.33
CA GLU A 420 -24.29 -7.64 -19.20
C GLU A 420 -25.32 -7.58 -20.33
N LYS A 421 -25.70 -8.73 -20.91
CA LYS A 421 -26.79 -8.80 -21.89
C LYS A 421 -28.13 -8.29 -21.35
N THR A 422 -28.41 -8.55 -20.08
CA THR A 422 -29.63 -8.06 -19.42
C THR A 422 -29.56 -6.55 -19.29
N LEU A 423 -28.43 -6.02 -18.80
CA LEU A 423 -28.23 -4.58 -18.64
C LEU A 423 -28.23 -3.84 -19.99
N GLU A 424 -27.60 -4.39 -21.02
CA GLU A 424 -27.66 -3.85 -22.40
C GLU A 424 -29.09 -3.77 -22.93
N THR A 425 -29.90 -4.80 -22.67
CA THR A 425 -31.33 -4.78 -23.05
C THR A 425 -32.09 -3.67 -22.34
N ILE A 426 -31.86 -3.49 -21.02
CA ILE A 426 -32.48 -2.41 -20.24
C ILE A 426 -32.03 -1.05 -20.78
N ARG A 427 -30.73 -0.84 -21.01
CA ARG A 427 -30.17 0.41 -21.57
C ARG A 427 -30.77 0.75 -22.93
N PHE A 428 -30.87 -0.24 -23.82
CA PHE A 428 -31.44 -0.05 -25.14
C PHE A 428 -32.92 0.34 -25.06
N ALA A 429 -33.71 -0.37 -24.27
CA ALA A 429 -35.12 -0.06 -24.07
C ALA A 429 -35.34 1.31 -23.41
N ALA A 430 -34.50 1.68 -22.44
CA ALA A 430 -34.56 2.98 -21.78
C ALA A 430 -34.31 4.12 -22.77
N ARG A 431 -33.30 3.97 -23.63
CA ARG A 431 -32.98 4.92 -24.68
C ARG A 431 -34.09 5.03 -25.74
N ASP A 432 -34.65 3.91 -26.18
CA ASP A 432 -35.72 3.86 -27.18
C ASP A 432 -37.02 4.52 -26.67
N ARG A 433 -37.32 4.33 -25.38
CA ARG A 433 -38.54 4.84 -24.74
C ARG A 433 -38.41 6.24 -24.14
N GLY A 434 -37.19 6.78 -24.05
CA GLY A 434 -36.93 8.05 -23.36
C GLY A 434 -37.26 8.00 -21.87
N ALA A 435 -37.07 6.83 -21.24
CA ALA A 435 -37.37 6.58 -19.83
C ALA A 435 -36.09 6.24 -19.04
N THR A 436 -36.16 6.32 -17.72
CA THR A 436 -35.03 5.95 -16.85
C THR A 436 -34.85 4.43 -16.79
N LEU A 437 -33.67 3.97 -16.37
CA LEU A 437 -33.37 2.54 -16.23
C LEU A 437 -34.30 1.85 -15.22
N TRP A 438 -34.69 2.54 -14.16
CA TRP A 438 -35.65 2.03 -13.18
C TRP A 438 -37.05 1.84 -13.79
N GLN A 439 -37.60 2.90 -14.40
CA GLN A 439 -38.91 2.85 -15.06
C GLN A 439 -38.95 1.76 -16.13
N THR A 440 -37.88 1.69 -16.94
CA THR A 440 -37.73 0.67 -17.97
C THR A 440 -37.66 -0.72 -17.36
N SER A 441 -36.97 -0.90 -16.24
CA SER A 441 -36.89 -2.20 -15.57
C SER A 441 -38.26 -2.70 -15.11
N ILE A 442 -39.10 -1.81 -14.55
CA ILE A 442 -40.49 -2.14 -14.18
C ILE A 442 -41.29 -2.53 -15.41
N GLN A 443 -41.25 -1.72 -16.47
CA GLN A 443 -41.99 -2.00 -17.71
C GLN A 443 -41.57 -3.33 -18.36
N LEU A 444 -40.26 -3.61 -18.43
CA LEU A 444 -39.75 -4.85 -19.01
C LEU A 444 -40.13 -6.09 -18.17
N LEU A 445 -40.31 -5.93 -16.86
CA LEU A 445 -40.85 -6.98 -15.98
C LEU A 445 -42.33 -7.22 -16.24
N GLU A 446 -43.14 -6.15 -16.37
CA GLU A 446 -44.57 -6.22 -16.68
C GLU A 446 -44.84 -6.84 -18.06
N GLU A 447 -44.07 -6.43 -19.06
CA GLU A 447 -44.11 -6.93 -20.44
C GLU A 447 -43.52 -8.34 -20.59
N LYS A 448 -42.89 -8.87 -19.54
CA LYS A 448 -42.23 -10.19 -19.51
C LYS A 448 -41.18 -10.36 -20.61
N VAL A 449 -40.43 -9.30 -20.91
CA VAL A 449 -39.35 -9.32 -21.92
C VAL A 449 -38.21 -10.25 -21.50
N PHE A 450 -37.92 -10.30 -20.20
CA PHE A 450 -36.96 -11.25 -19.64
C PHE A 450 -37.66 -12.56 -19.23
N ALA A 451 -36.99 -13.69 -19.45
CA ALA A 451 -37.47 -15.00 -19.02
C ALA A 451 -36.55 -15.63 -17.94
N GLY A 452 -37.16 -16.39 -17.03
CA GLY A 452 -36.45 -17.24 -16.06
C GLY A 452 -35.59 -16.45 -15.06
N ARG A 453 -34.28 -16.76 -15.01
CA ARG A 453 -33.37 -16.27 -13.97
C ARG A 453 -33.19 -14.75 -13.95
N ALA A 454 -33.15 -14.11 -15.13
CA ALA A 454 -32.94 -12.67 -15.25
C ALA A 454 -34.15 -11.86 -14.75
N ALA A 455 -35.37 -12.26 -15.12
CA ALA A 455 -36.59 -11.63 -14.63
C ALA A 455 -36.71 -11.74 -13.11
N GLY A 456 -36.47 -12.94 -12.55
CA GLY A 456 -36.51 -13.13 -11.10
C GLY A 456 -35.41 -12.35 -10.36
N ALA A 457 -34.24 -12.16 -10.96
CA ALA A 457 -33.17 -11.35 -10.36
C ALA A 457 -33.49 -9.85 -10.39
N LEU A 458 -34.05 -9.35 -11.50
CA LEU A 458 -34.44 -7.94 -11.65
C LEU A 458 -35.63 -7.60 -10.76
N GLY A 459 -36.63 -8.48 -10.69
CA GLY A 459 -37.78 -8.33 -9.77
C GLY A 459 -37.34 -8.27 -8.31
N ARG A 460 -36.48 -9.19 -7.86
CA ARG A 460 -35.91 -9.14 -6.50
C ARG A 460 -35.09 -7.88 -6.21
N PHE A 461 -34.46 -7.30 -7.24
CA PHE A 461 -33.72 -6.05 -7.06
C PHE A 461 -34.68 -4.87 -6.87
N VAL A 462 -35.75 -4.79 -7.66
CA VAL A 462 -36.80 -3.77 -7.49
C VAL A 462 -37.44 -3.90 -6.11
N GLU A 463 -37.89 -5.11 -5.74
CA GLU A 463 -38.47 -5.41 -4.43
C GLU A 463 -37.52 -5.05 -3.28
N LEU A 464 -36.21 -5.30 -3.44
CA LEU A 464 -35.21 -4.93 -2.43
C LEU A 464 -35.15 -3.42 -2.21
N ILE A 465 -35.08 -2.63 -3.28
CA ILE A 465 -34.95 -1.17 -3.13
C ILE A 465 -36.23 -0.56 -2.53
N ASP A 466 -37.40 -1.07 -2.91
CA ASP A 466 -38.67 -0.63 -2.32
C ASP A 466 -38.76 -1.03 -0.83
N ALA A 467 -38.37 -2.25 -0.49
CA ALA A 467 -38.32 -2.69 0.91
C ALA A 467 -37.34 -1.85 1.75
N LEU A 468 -36.18 -1.48 1.19
CA LEU A 468 -35.22 -0.63 1.90
C LEU A 468 -35.80 0.77 2.20
N GLU A 469 -36.58 1.35 1.28
CA GLU A 469 -37.25 2.65 1.51
C GLU A 469 -38.30 2.52 2.62
N ASP A 470 -39.20 1.54 2.49
CA ASP A 470 -40.28 1.29 3.45
C ASP A 470 -39.74 0.97 4.86
N ASP A 471 -38.72 0.13 4.95
CA ASP A 471 -38.13 -0.30 6.23
C ASP A 471 -37.39 0.84 6.94
N THR A 472 -36.97 1.89 6.23
CA THR A 472 -36.10 2.95 6.78
C THR A 472 -36.76 4.31 6.94
N ASP A 473 -38.00 4.50 6.47
CA ASP A 473 -38.72 5.79 6.47
C ASP A 473 -38.78 6.48 7.85
N SER A 474 -38.92 5.71 8.91
CA SER A 474 -39.00 6.23 10.30
C SER A 474 -37.69 6.16 11.09
N MET A 475 -36.57 5.81 10.44
CA MET A 475 -35.27 5.66 11.08
C MET A 475 -34.45 6.95 11.02
N GLU A 476 -33.62 7.18 12.04
CA GLU A 476 -32.56 8.19 11.98
C GLU A 476 -31.55 7.85 10.86
N LEU A 477 -30.95 8.87 10.24
CA LEU A 477 -30.07 8.72 9.06
C LEU A 477 -28.98 7.64 9.21
N HIS A 478 -28.33 7.57 10.37
CA HIS A 478 -27.29 6.56 10.62
C HIS A 478 -27.83 5.13 10.74
N LYS A 479 -29.06 4.97 11.26
CA LYS A 479 -29.74 3.67 11.33
C LYS A 479 -30.24 3.25 9.95
N GLN A 480 -30.76 4.19 9.17
CA GLN A 480 -31.09 3.97 7.76
C GLN A 480 -29.84 3.50 6.99
N THR A 481 -28.72 4.19 7.15
CA THR A 481 -27.45 3.85 6.48
C THR A 481 -26.95 2.46 6.88
N ASP A 482 -26.91 2.14 8.18
CA ASP A 482 -26.51 0.82 8.67
C ASP A 482 -27.44 -0.30 8.17
N HIS A 483 -28.76 -0.05 8.18
CA HIS A 483 -29.75 -0.98 7.66
C HIS A 483 -29.53 -1.25 6.17
N VAL A 484 -29.38 -0.21 5.36
CA VAL A 484 -29.15 -0.31 3.91
C VAL A 484 -27.87 -1.08 3.60
N ILE A 485 -26.76 -0.79 4.29
CA ILE A 485 -25.48 -1.49 4.12
C ILE A 485 -25.61 -3.00 4.39
N LYS A 486 -26.41 -3.38 5.39
CA LYS A 486 -26.62 -4.79 5.79
C LYS A 486 -27.64 -5.49 4.89
N ALA A 487 -28.82 -4.92 4.71
CA ALA A 487 -29.94 -5.51 3.99
C ALA A 487 -29.70 -5.57 2.46
N SER A 488 -28.93 -4.63 1.89
CA SER A 488 -28.46 -4.74 0.50
C SER A 488 -27.54 -5.95 0.26
N GLY A 489 -26.93 -6.48 1.33
CA GLY A 489 -25.91 -7.53 1.27
C GLY A 489 -24.48 -7.01 1.03
N LEU A 490 -24.27 -5.69 0.95
CA LEU A 490 -22.93 -5.10 0.78
C LEU A 490 -22.00 -5.48 1.94
N PHE A 491 -22.47 -5.36 3.18
CA PHE A 491 -21.67 -5.74 4.36
C PHE A 491 -21.22 -7.21 4.27
N ALA A 492 -22.15 -8.12 3.99
CA ALA A 492 -21.84 -9.54 3.87
C ALA A 492 -20.88 -9.84 2.70
N MET A 493 -21.03 -9.15 1.58
CA MET A 493 -20.14 -9.28 0.42
C MET A 493 -18.69 -8.90 0.77
N TYR A 494 -18.48 -7.74 1.39
CA TYR A 494 -17.14 -7.29 1.76
C TYR A 494 -16.57 -8.07 2.95
N GLN A 495 -17.40 -8.53 3.89
CA GLN A 495 -16.96 -9.33 5.03
C GLN A 495 -16.48 -10.72 4.60
N GLN A 496 -17.03 -11.27 3.52
CA GLN A 496 -16.56 -12.53 2.93
C GLN A 496 -15.21 -12.38 2.21
N GLU A 497 -14.75 -11.16 1.93
CA GLU A 497 -13.39 -10.96 1.43
C GLU A 497 -12.35 -11.23 2.54
N LYS A 498 -11.18 -11.77 2.18
CA LYS A 498 -10.07 -11.99 3.12
C LYS A 498 -8.94 -10.98 2.91
N GLY A 499 -8.19 -10.70 4.00
CA GLY A 499 -7.01 -9.84 4.04
C GLY A 499 -7.30 -8.41 4.52
N GLU A 500 -6.24 -7.61 4.75
CA GLU A 500 -6.37 -6.24 5.27
C GLU A 500 -7.25 -5.33 4.41
N LYS A 501 -7.29 -5.55 3.08
CA LYS A 501 -8.19 -4.81 2.18
C LYS A 501 -9.66 -5.04 2.52
N ALA A 502 -10.06 -6.26 2.89
CA ALA A 502 -11.45 -6.57 3.23
C ALA A 502 -11.86 -5.85 4.51
N GLN A 503 -10.98 -5.95 5.51
CA GLN A 503 -11.12 -5.25 6.77
C GLN A 503 -11.26 -3.75 6.51
N ALA A 504 -10.34 -3.12 5.78
CA ALA A 504 -10.40 -1.70 5.45
C ALA A 504 -11.71 -1.27 4.77
N ARG A 505 -12.32 -2.11 3.90
CA ARG A 505 -13.62 -1.79 3.28
C ARG A 505 -14.77 -1.81 4.30
N ILE A 506 -14.79 -2.81 5.18
CA ILE A 506 -15.78 -2.88 6.26
C ILE A 506 -15.61 -1.68 7.20
N GLU A 507 -14.37 -1.38 7.56
CA GLU A 507 -14.02 -0.21 8.37
C GLU A 507 -14.54 1.09 7.74
N ASN A 508 -14.40 1.25 6.42
CA ASN A 508 -14.92 2.41 5.69
C ASN A 508 -16.46 2.47 5.67
N LEU A 509 -17.14 1.33 5.55
CA LEU A 509 -18.62 1.27 5.61
C LEU A 509 -19.14 1.62 7.00
N GLU A 510 -18.50 1.13 8.05
CA GLU A 510 -18.88 1.47 9.42
C GLU A 510 -18.54 2.94 9.73
N GLU A 511 -17.47 3.47 9.13
CA GLU A 511 -17.15 4.91 9.20
C GLU A 511 -18.19 5.77 8.48
N LEU A 512 -18.82 5.29 7.40
CA LEU A 512 -19.94 5.97 6.75
C LEU A 512 -21.17 6.03 7.68
N VAL A 513 -21.42 4.99 8.47
CA VAL A 513 -22.45 5.00 9.52
C VAL A 513 -22.11 6.02 10.62
N THR A 514 -20.83 6.13 11.00
CA THR A 514 -20.39 7.15 11.96
C THR A 514 -20.58 8.56 11.40
N ALA A 515 -20.20 8.79 10.14
CA ALA A 515 -20.35 10.07 9.45
C ALA A 515 -21.82 10.51 9.41
N THR A 516 -22.72 9.61 9.03
CA THR A 516 -24.18 9.88 9.01
C THR A 516 -24.79 10.08 10.39
N ARG A 517 -24.14 9.59 11.47
CA ARG A 517 -24.56 9.86 12.86
C ARG A 517 -24.09 11.23 13.35
N GLN A 518 -22.92 11.68 12.89
CA GLN A 518 -22.32 12.96 13.25
C GLN A 518 -22.80 14.11 12.37
N PHE A 519 -23.42 13.80 11.22
CA PHE A 519 -23.94 14.79 10.29
C PHE A 519 -24.98 15.68 10.97
N GLU A 520 -24.64 16.97 11.08
CA GLU A 520 -25.56 18.02 11.47
C GLU A 520 -26.04 18.70 10.19
N LYS A 521 -27.35 18.69 10.00
CA LYS A 521 -27.98 19.29 8.82
C LYS A 521 -27.76 20.81 8.82
N PRO A 522 -27.23 21.40 7.73
CA PRO A 522 -27.06 22.84 7.61
C PRO A 522 -28.39 23.60 7.68
N GLU A 523 -28.40 24.81 8.27
CA GLU A 523 -29.61 25.65 8.41
C GLU A 523 -30.24 26.01 7.06
N ASP A 524 -29.44 26.13 6.00
CA ASP A 524 -29.89 26.41 4.63
C ASP A 524 -30.47 25.19 3.90
N ALA A 525 -30.38 24.00 4.50
CA ALA A 525 -30.94 22.76 3.96
C ALA A 525 -32.25 22.33 4.67
N ASP A 526 -32.84 23.17 5.54
CA ASP A 526 -33.98 22.83 6.41
C ASP A 526 -35.18 22.19 5.69
N GLU A 527 -35.43 22.55 4.43
CA GLU A 527 -36.53 22.00 3.62
C GLU A 527 -36.25 20.57 3.06
N MET A 528 -35.01 20.09 3.13
CA MET A 528 -34.59 18.77 2.62
C MET A 528 -34.75 17.68 3.70
N SER A 529 -34.91 16.41 3.32
CA SER A 529 -34.74 15.34 4.31
C SER A 529 -33.27 15.20 4.70
N ASP A 530 -32.98 14.68 5.90
CA ASP A 530 -31.60 14.47 6.38
C ASP A 530 -30.77 13.64 5.39
N LEU A 531 -31.40 12.65 4.76
CA LEU A 531 -30.78 11.83 3.72
C LEU A 531 -30.36 12.65 2.50
N VAL A 532 -31.27 13.47 1.95
CA VAL A 532 -30.99 14.27 0.75
C VAL A 532 -29.94 15.34 1.08
N ALA A 533 -30.01 15.96 2.27
CA ALA A 533 -29.01 16.90 2.74
C ALA A 533 -27.62 16.25 2.84
N PHE A 534 -27.51 15.06 3.44
CA PHE A 534 -26.26 14.32 3.53
C PHE A 534 -25.71 13.90 2.16
N LEU A 535 -26.56 13.40 1.26
CA LEU A 535 -26.15 13.02 -0.10
C LEU A 535 -25.62 14.23 -0.89
N THR A 536 -26.20 15.41 -0.68
CA THR A 536 -25.75 16.66 -1.27
C THR A 536 -24.39 17.07 -0.71
N HIS A 537 -24.22 17.01 0.61
CA HIS A 537 -22.94 17.26 1.28
C HIS A 537 -21.83 16.33 0.77
N ALA A 538 -22.08 15.02 0.74
CA ALA A 538 -21.12 14.02 0.25
C ALA A 538 -20.72 14.27 -1.22
N ALA A 539 -21.64 14.75 -2.06
CA ALA A 539 -21.35 15.09 -3.45
C ALA A 539 -20.45 16.33 -3.58
N LEU A 540 -20.66 17.36 -2.74
CA LEU A 540 -19.83 18.58 -2.71
C LEU A 540 -18.40 18.26 -2.23
N GLU A 541 -18.26 17.46 -1.18
CA GLU A 541 -16.94 17.02 -0.67
C GLU A 541 -16.19 16.11 -1.65
N SER A 542 -16.92 15.35 -2.47
CA SER A 542 -16.33 14.56 -3.56
C SER A 542 -15.77 15.41 -4.70
N GLY A 543 -16.07 16.72 -4.74
CA GLY A 543 -15.63 17.67 -5.76
C GLY A 543 -14.57 18.68 -5.28
N GLU A 544 -14.67 19.19 -4.05
CA GLU A 544 -13.85 20.31 -3.54
C GLU A 544 -12.66 19.88 -2.67
N GLY A 545 -11.57 20.68 -2.66
CA GLY A 545 -10.52 20.63 -1.63
C GLY A 545 -9.27 19.79 -1.88
N GLN A 546 -9.27 18.85 -2.84
CA GLN A 546 -8.03 18.16 -3.23
C GLN A 546 -7.23 19.01 -4.20
N ALA A 547 -6.03 19.38 -3.79
CA ALA A 547 -5.15 20.21 -4.61
C ALA A 547 -4.47 19.39 -5.72
N ASP A 548 -4.15 20.05 -6.84
CA ASP A 548 -3.43 19.45 -7.95
C ASP A 548 -1.98 19.10 -7.55
N GLU A 549 -1.27 18.37 -8.42
CA GLU A 549 0.05 17.83 -8.07
C GLU A 549 1.09 18.89 -7.67
N PHE A 550 0.90 20.13 -8.11
CA PHE A 550 1.81 21.25 -7.91
C PHE A 550 1.28 22.31 -6.93
N ASP A 551 0.08 22.09 -6.36
CA ASP A 551 -0.53 23.05 -5.45
C ASP A 551 0.02 22.91 -4.02
N ASP A 552 0.04 24.03 -3.30
CA ASP A 552 0.43 24.03 -1.90
C ASP A 552 -0.67 23.41 -1.03
N ALA A 553 -0.42 22.20 -0.52
CA ALA A 553 -1.43 21.41 0.19
C ALA A 553 -0.84 20.49 1.27
N VAL A 554 -1.63 20.26 2.31
CA VAL A 554 -1.31 19.32 3.41
C VAL A 554 -1.28 17.89 2.89
N GLN A 555 -0.24 17.13 3.22
CA GLN A 555 -0.06 15.77 2.73
C GLN A 555 -0.68 14.73 3.70
N LEU A 556 -1.73 14.03 3.28
CA LEU A 556 -2.39 12.97 4.05
C LEU A 556 -1.96 11.61 3.53
N MET A 557 -1.47 10.73 4.40
CA MET A 557 -1.05 9.40 3.96
C MET A 557 -0.96 8.38 5.10
N THR A 558 -0.95 7.10 4.72
CA THR A 558 -0.61 6.06 5.69
C THR A 558 0.87 6.10 6.05
N LEU A 559 1.22 5.62 7.25
CA LEU A 559 2.61 5.43 7.68
C LEU A 559 3.43 4.58 6.68
N HIS A 560 2.81 3.59 6.03
CA HIS A 560 3.46 2.77 4.99
C HIS A 560 3.81 3.59 3.75
N SER A 561 2.84 4.39 3.27
CA SER A 561 3.03 5.25 2.08
C SER A 561 4.07 6.34 2.31
N ALA A 562 4.29 6.74 3.57
CA ALA A 562 5.27 7.76 3.93
C ALA A 562 6.74 7.28 3.82
N LYS A 563 6.98 5.96 3.71
CA LYS A 563 8.33 5.42 3.59
C LYS A 563 9.07 6.06 2.41
N GLY A 564 10.24 6.61 2.69
CA GLY A 564 11.08 7.30 1.72
C GLY A 564 10.83 8.82 1.63
N LEU A 565 9.71 9.34 2.14
CA LEU A 565 9.40 10.77 2.17
C LEU A 565 9.98 11.45 3.43
N GLU A 566 9.92 12.78 3.47
CA GLU A 566 10.35 13.61 4.60
C GLU A 566 9.61 14.95 4.58
N PHE A 567 9.26 15.45 5.77
CA PHE A 567 8.49 16.69 5.93
C PHE A 567 9.00 17.50 7.13
N PRO A 568 9.12 18.83 7.03
CA PRO A 568 9.41 19.70 8.17
C PRO A 568 8.51 19.46 9.38
N LEU A 569 7.19 19.35 9.14
CA LEU A 569 6.17 19.18 10.17
C LEU A 569 5.40 17.87 9.94
N VAL A 570 5.38 17.00 10.94
CA VAL A 570 4.66 15.72 10.88
C VAL A 570 3.72 15.57 12.07
N PHE A 571 2.50 15.11 11.79
CA PHE A 571 1.53 14.65 12.76
C PHE A 571 1.36 13.14 12.61
N MET A 572 1.54 12.39 13.68
CA MET A 572 1.14 10.99 13.77
C MET A 572 -0.15 10.93 14.60
N VAL A 573 -1.28 10.65 13.95
CA VAL A 573 -2.61 10.67 14.57
C VAL A 573 -3.13 9.27 14.90
N GLY A 574 -3.97 9.16 15.91
CA GLY A 574 -4.52 7.89 16.39
C GLY A 574 -3.45 6.92 16.90
N VAL A 575 -2.46 7.43 17.65
CA VAL A 575 -1.42 6.59 18.28
C VAL A 575 -1.97 5.95 19.55
N GLU A 576 -2.89 5.01 19.36
CA GLU A 576 -3.69 4.35 20.40
C GLU A 576 -3.55 2.83 20.34
N GLU A 577 -3.51 2.15 21.50
CA GLU A 577 -3.61 0.68 21.51
C GLU A 577 -4.91 0.21 20.86
N GLY A 578 -4.80 -0.77 19.97
CA GLY A 578 -5.92 -1.29 19.18
C GLY A 578 -5.99 -0.69 17.78
N MET A 579 -5.45 0.52 17.59
CA MET A 579 -5.28 1.18 16.29
C MET A 579 -3.82 1.14 15.84
N PHE A 580 -2.92 1.67 16.66
CA PHE A 580 -1.49 1.69 16.41
C PHE A 580 -0.71 1.49 17.73
N PRO A 581 -0.38 0.23 18.11
CA PRO A 581 -0.42 -0.98 17.27
C PRO A 581 -1.85 -1.51 17.10
N SER A 582 -2.10 -2.12 15.94
CA SER A 582 -3.40 -2.73 15.64
C SER A 582 -3.72 -3.90 16.59
N GLN A 583 -5.01 -4.17 16.82
CA GLN A 583 -5.42 -5.31 17.67
C GLN A 583 -4.87 -6.67 17.17
N MET A 584 -4.75 -6.84 15.85
CA MET A 584 -4.24 -8.06 15.22
C MET A 584 -2.72 -8.27 15.39
N SER A 585 -1.98 -7.22 15.76
CA SER A 585 -0.54 -7.29 15.99
C SER A 585 -0.16 -7.52 17.45
N VAL A 586 -1.08 -7.31 18.39
CA VAL A 586 -0.79 -7.45 19.84
C VAL A 586 -0.60 -8.92 20.23
N GLU A 587 -1.23 -9.85 19.52
CA GLU A 587 -1.19 -11.28 19.84
C GLU A 587 0.05 -12.02 19.28
N ASP A 588 0.79 -11.40 18.36
CA ASP A 588 1.95 -11.98 17.69
C ASP A 588 3.18 -11.07 17.87
N ALA A 589 4.20 -11.58 18.56
CA ALA A 589 5.42 -10.84 18.87
C ALA A 589 6.12 -10.31 17.59
N GLY A 590 6.13 -11.08 16.50
CA GLY A 590 6.74 -10.67 15.24
C GLY A 590 5.98 -9.51 14.59
N ARG A 591 4.65 -9.52 14.66
CA ARG A 591 3.82 -8.42 14.15
C ARG A 591 3.94 -7.15 14.99
N LEU A 592 4.10 -7.29 16.30
CA LEU A 592 4.32 -6.14 17.18
C LEU A 592 5.66 -5.44 16.88
N GLU A 593 6.72 -6.21 16.60
CA GLU A 593 7.99 -5.64 16.15
C GLU A 593 7.88 -4.91 14.81
N GLU A 594 7.08 -5.43 13.87
CA GLU A 594 6.79 -4.77 12.60
C GLU A 594 6.02 -3.45 12.80
N GLU A 595 5.02 -3.40 13.67
CA GLU A 595 4.32 -2.14 14.02
C GLU A 595 5.26 -1.14 14.69
N ARG A 596 6.23 -1.60 15.48
CA ARG A 596 7.26 -0.72 16.06
C ARG A 596 8.20 -0.15 14.99
N ARG A 597 8.57 -0.95 13.99
CA ARG A 597 9.30 -0.47 12.80
C ARG A 597 8.48 0.54 12.01
N LEU A 598 7.17 0.31 11.87
CA LEU A 598 6.26 1.27 11.23
C LEU A 598 6.21 2.60 11.99
N CYS A 599 6.19 2.56 13.33
CA CYS A 599 6.20 3.76 14.17
C CYS A 599 7.54 4.50 14.05
N TYR A 600 8.64 3.76 14.07
CA TYR A 600 9.98 4.30 13.80
C TYR A 600 10.07 4.97 12.42
N VAL A 601 9.50 4.37 11.37
CA VAL A 601 9.41 4.98 10.04
C VAL A 601 8.66 6.29 10.10
N GLY A 602 7.48 6.34 10.75
CA GLY A 602 6.68 7.55 10.94
C GLY A 602 7.43 8.68 11.63
N MET A 603 8.05 8.38 12.79
CA MET A 603 8.83 9.36 13.56
C MET A 603 9.98 9.94 12.73
N THR A 604 10.68 9.09 11.96
CA THR A 604 11.84 9.49 11.14
C THR A 604 11.46 10.16 9.81
N ARG A 605 10.17 10.44 9.58
CA ARG A 605 9.74 11.33 8.48
C ARG A 605 9.84 12.80 8.86
N ALA A 606 9.73 13.11 10.15
CA ALA A 606 9.78 14.47 10.66
C ALA A 606 11.19 15.04 10.61
N MET A 607 11.35 16.21 9.98
CA MET A 607 12.64 16.92 9.92
C MET A 607 12.81 17.85 11.12
N GLN A 608 11.79 18.67 11.43
CA GLN A 608 11.89 19.72 12.45
C GLN A 608 10.99 19.46 13.66
N LYS A 609 9.72 19.18 13.42
CA LYS A 609 8.70 19.04 14.47
C LYS A 609 7.84 17.80 14.26
N LEU A 610 7.66 17.05 15.34
CA LEU A 610 6.78 15.88 15.39
C LEU A 610 5.70 16.10 16.46
N TYR A 611 4.44 15.93 16.05
CA TYR A 611 3.29 15.80 16.93
C TYR A 611 2.82 14.36 16.94
N MET A 612 2.57 13.82 18.13
CA MET A 612 1.93 12.52 18.31
C MET A 612 0.63 12.73 19.06
N THR A 613 -0.48 12.32 18.47
CA THR A 613 -1.81 12.56 19.04
C THR A 613 -2.55 11.25 19.24
N TYR A 614 -3.41 11.25 20.25
CA TYR A 614 -4.32 10.16 20.55
C TYR A 614 -5.61 10.72 21.15
N ALA A 615 -6.71 10.00 20.96
CA ALA A 615 -8.00 10.30 21.55
C ALA A 615 -8.26 9.39 22.77
N GLU A 616 -8.83 9.95 23.84
CA GLU A 616 -9.29 9.18 25.01
C GLU A 616 -10.51 8.32 24.70
N MET A 617 -11.37 8.83 23.84
CA MET A 617 -12.55 8.14 23.33
C MET A 617 -12.58 8.24 21.82
N ARG A 618 -12.53 7.11 21.13
CA ARG A 618 -12.69 7.08 19.69
C ARG A 618 -13.92 6.28 19.31
N ARG A 619 -14.72 6.84 18.39
CA ARG A 619 -15.71 6.04 17.68
C ARG A 619 -15.01 5.33 16.53
N LEU A 620 -14.80 4.04 16.71
CA LEU A 620 -14.41 3.14 15.64
C LEU A 620 -15.57 2.22 15.37
N TYR A 621 -15.99 2.14 14.11
CA TYR A 621 -16.93 1.13 13.68
C TYR A 621 -18.30 1.21 14.39
N GLY A 622 -18.77 2.43 14.66
CA GLY A 622 -20.02 2.68 15.39
C GLY A 622 -19.99 2.34 16.90
N LYS A 623 -18.86 1.84 17.42
CA LYS A 623 -18.64 1.57 18.86
C LYS A 623 -17.69 2.60 19.46
N THR A 624 -18.06 3.14 20.62
CA THR A 624 -17.15 3.97 21.41
C THR A 624 -16.15 3.05 22.12
N SER A 625 -14.88 3.19 21.80
CA SER A 625 -13.79 2.55 22.53
C SER A 625 -13.12 3.58 23.43
N THR A 626 -12.89 3.23 24.69
CA THR A 626 -11.97 3.96 25.56
C THR A 626 -10.57 3.42 25.35
N THR A 627 -9.70 4.29 24.88
CA THR A 627 -8.32 3.98 24.51
C THR A 627 -7.37 4.54 25.56
N SER A 628 -6.17 3.98 25.61
CA SER A 628 -5.12 4.49 26.49
C SER A 628 -3.80 4.56 25.74
N LEU A 629 -2.98 5.56 26.05
CA LEU A 629 -1.64 5.69 25.52
C LEU A 629 -0.71 4.67 26.20
N ARG A 630 -0.83 3.40 25.80
CA ARG A 630 -0.02 2.29 26.35
C ARG A 630 1.07 1.77 25.43
N VAL A 631 1.11 2.26 24.19
CA VAL A 631 2.16 2.00 23.19
C VAL A 631 3.57 2.26 23.74
N LEU A 632 3.68 3.20 24.69
CA LEU A 632 4.94 3.58 25.35
C LEU A 632 5.11 3.00 26.77
N SER A 633 4.14 2.27 27.33
CA SER A 633 4.04 2.09 28.80
C SER A 633 4.07 0.66 29.33
N ARG A 634 4.10 -0.40 28.50
CA ARG A 634 4.26 -1.78 29.00
C ARG A 634 5.73 -2.19 29.05
N ASN A 635 6.46 -1.64 30.02
CA ASN A 635 7.64 -2.23 30.73
C ASN A 635 8.68 -1.23 31.27
N TYR A 636 8.39 0.06 31.36
CA TYR A 636 9.38 1.00 31.91
C TYR A 636 8.90 1.61 33.22
N GLN A 637 9.70 1.38 34.26
CA GLN A 637 9.70 2.18 35.48
C GLN A 637 9.44 3.65 35.12
N GLN A 638 8.50 4.24 35.84
CA GLN A 638 8.24 5.67 35.89
C GLN A 638 9.55 6.46 35.98
N THR A 639 10.15 6.89 34.87
CA THR A 639 11.19 7.94 34.89
C THR A 639 11.62 8.49 33.52
N ALA A 640 11.54 7.75 32.41
CA ALA A 640 12.17 8.21 31.16
C ALA A 640 11.26 9.03 30.22
N CYS A 641 10.01 8.62 30.00
CA CYS A 641 9.15 9.29 29.00
C CYS A 641 8.59 10.65 29.46
N LYS A 642 8.67 10.99 30.76
CA LYS A 642 8.34 12.33 31.28
C LYS A 642 9.52 13.32 31.27
N ARG A 643 10.72 12.88 30.86
CA ARG A 643 11.91 13.74 30.80
C ARG A 643 12.31 14.13 29.37
N CYS A 644 11.68 13.53 28.35
CA CYS A 644 11.87 13.90 26.94
C CYS A 644 10.56 14.31 26.22
N VAL A 645 9.42 14.24 26.92
CA VAL A 645 8.11 14.80 26.51
C VAL A 645 7.84 16.04 27.34
#